data_AF-A0A519W699-F1
#
_entry.id   AF-A0A519W699-F1
#
_cell.length_a   1.000
_cell.length_b   1.000
_cell.length_c   1.000
_cell.angle_alpha   90.00
_cell.angle_beta   90.00
_cell.angle_gamma   90.00
#
_symmetry.space_group_name_H-M   'P 1'
#
loop_
_entity.id
_entity.type
_entity.pdbx_description
1 polymer ?
#
loop_
_entity_poly.entity_id
_entity_poly.type
_entity_poly.pdbx_seq_one_letter_code
_entity_poly.pdbx_strand_id
1 'polypeptide(L)'
;MKITNIFFFVFIFATSLGTIKSAKAQNGDQILDGIGETALSARYIFNGDVKDWSRNNLHGLATQINFINDERFGKVLSLSGGDQSFVSIPGKMIPNMESFSISGWFYFRSTKIGQSLFSYGKNNANRIAAITSGNAMPLGLKVLFPSKNLNAIEDHTVSLKLNQWVHLAIVFDISSKTISTFVDGKVAASTKFLPADVYTLLNSETRNNFIIGKSSEAGDGNLVANIHDFRIYRIGLNDKQVASSSGNSNTLTNGNQVNTKVKLEDDFPKFSPSTPQLYNKYLIKVADVDVSTTIGTSPRLPSHLKATYQKGIKKADVRVLWPTPMDNSVVLKSGRYSVTGSIPGTDFKPKANVIVKENMDEVLPQPKLKSFPLNKVTLSNDAHGQKTKFIENRDKFLTVLAQTDPNSFLFMFRQAYGQKQPESAHPLGGWDTEDTKLRGHATGHYLSAIAQAYSSTGYDKALQANFQKKITYMVNTLYELAQLSGKPVKGSRVYQSNPQAIPMGPGKTAFDSDLSTAGIRNDYWNWGVGFISAYPPDQFIMLENGAKYGGQKNQIWAPYYTLHKILAGLIDIYKATGNKKALSVAVNMGGWVFKRLNNLPQEQLIKMWNTYIAGEYGGMNESMARLYEITKNPDFLKTAKLFDNIKVFYGDRMHSDGLAKNVDVFRGLHANQHIPQIVGSIEMYQASKDADYYKIADNFWHKMIDDYSYSIGGVAGARNPSNAECFVAQPSSLYANGFSPEGQNETCATYNMLKLTGDLFRFDQRGELMDYYERGLYNHILASVAEHSPANTYHVPLNPGAIKQFDNGDMTGFTCCNGTAIESNTKLQNSIYFKSSDNESLYVNLYIPSILNWSERKIVIKQTTDFPKSDETKLTVNGSGKFAVNIRVPSWATNGFIIKINGKVQNDEAIPGSYLHLNRIWKDGDVIEVKMPFSFRLDPVMDQQNIASLFYGPILLAAQETEARKEWRKITLDAVDISKSIKGEPKKLLFDIDGVPFKPFYDSYGRHSVYLDVTLK
;
A
#
# COMPACT_ATOMS: atom_id res chain seq x y z
N MET A 1 -58.03 -45.25 7.17
CA MET A 1 -58.28 -45.99 8.43
C MET A 1 -57.38 -45.43 9.53
N LYS A 2 -57.91 -45.33 10.76
CA LYS A 2 -57.27 -45.48 12.10
C LYS A 2 -55.76 -45.10 12.24
N ILE A 3 -55.42 -43.98 12.90
CA ILE A 3 -55.28 -43.73 14.38
C ILE A 3 -53.84 -44.04 14.85
N THR A 4 -52.96 -43.08 15.15
CA THR A 4 -52.82 -42.17 16.32
C THR A 4 -52.62 -42.84 17.68
N ASN A 5 -51.44 -42.68 18.29
CA ASN A 5 -51.20 -41.93 19.57
C ASN A 5 -49.68 -41.86 19.89
N ILE A 6 -49.04 -40.90 20.58
CA ILE A 6 -49.39 -39.74 21.44
C ILE A 6 -49.08 -39.94 22.96
N PHE A 7 -48.10 -39.15 23.45
CA PHE A 7 -47.89 -38.64 24.84
C PHE A 7 -47.35 -39.60 25.94
N PHE A 8 -46.71 -39.15 27.05
CA PHE A 8 -45.91 -37.93 27.42
C PHE A 8 -45.27 -38.14 28.83
N PHE A 9 -44.24 -37.38 29.23
CA PHE A 9 -43.76 -36.95 30.59
C PHE A 9 -42.20 -36.77 30.56
N VAL A 10 -41.49 -35.68 30.93
CA VAL A 10 -41.64 -34.53 31.90
C VAL A 10 -41.29 -34.96 33.34
N PHE A 11 -40.34 -34.39 34.12
CA PHE A 11 -39.38 -33.24 34.01
C PHE A 11 -38.29 -33.36 35.14
N ILE A 12 -37.25 -32.53 35.40
CA ILE A 12 -36.68 -31.25 34.87
C ILE A 12 -35.09 -31.31 34.92
N PHE A 13 -34.39 -30.16 35.04
CA PHE A 13 -32.97 -29.86 35.33
C PHE A 13 -31.91 -30.21 34.26
N ALA A 14 -31.56 -29.32 33.31
CA ALA A 14 -30.84 -28.02 33.42
C ALA A 14 -29.32 -28.18 33.65
N THR A 15 -28.40 -27.63 32.83
CA THR A 15 -28.47 -26.67 31.70
C THR A 15 -27.62 -27.20 30.50
N SER A 16 -27.31 -26.53 29.38
CA SER A 16 -27.40 -25.12 28.91
C SER A 16 -27.49 -25.04 27.36
N LEU A 17 -27.47 -23.81 26.80
CA LEU A 17 -27.46 -23.49 25.36
C LEU A 17 -26.01 -23.35 24.80
N GLY A 18 -25.75 -23.38 23.48
CA GLY A 18 -26.63 -23.65 22.35
C GLY A 18 -26.07 -23.18 20.98
N THR A 19 -26.95 -23.18 19.96
CA THR A 19 -26.82 -22.57 18.61
C THR A 19 -25.57 -22.84 17.75
N ILE A 20 -25.76 -23.61 16.67
CA ILE A 20 -24.81 -23.74 15.56
C ILE A 20 -24.88 -22.50 14.65
N LYS A 21 -23.75 -21.81 14.44
CA LYS A 21 -23.53 -20.89 13.31
C LYS A 21 -22.18 -21.19 12.65
N SER A 22 -22.21 -21.71 11.43
CA SER A 22 -21.01 -22.10 10.69
C SER A 22 -20.46 -20.95 9.84
N ALA A 23 -19.45 -20.24 10.34
CA ALA A 23 -18.60 -19.36 9.53
C ALA A 23 -17.33 -20.12 9.10
N LYS A 24 -16.88 -19.98 7.84
CA LYS A 24 -15.66 -20.61 7.31
C LYS A 24 -14.83 -19.64 6.48
N ALA A 25 -13.60 -19.40 6.93
CA ALA A 25 -12.49 -18.69 6.29
C ALA A 25 -11.21 -19.12 7.05
N GLN A 26 -9.98 -19.04 6.53
CA GLN A 26 -9.46 -18.68 5.20
C GLN A 26 -8.07 -19.35 5.10
N ASN A 27 -7.74 -20.03 3.99
CA ASN A 27 -6.41 -20.64 3.84
C ASN A 27 -5.58 -19.90 2.77
N GLY A 28 -4.63 -19.12 3.26
CA GLY A 28 -3.37 -18.77 2.62
C GLY A 28 -2.32 -18.78 3.75
N ASP A 29 -1.28 -19.61 3.63
CA ASP A 29 -0.57 -20.14 4.81
C ASP A 29 0.30 -19.12 5.58
N GLN A 30 0.34 -17.86 5.15
CA GLN A 30 1.15 -16.79 5.74
C GLN A 30 0.46 -16.06 6.91
N ILE A 31 -0.86 -16.16 7.05
CA ILE A 31 -1.54 -15.70 8.28
C ILE A 31 -1.32 -16.70 9.43
N LEU A 32 -0.98 -17.96 9.12
CA LEU A 32 -0.94 -19.06 10.10
C LEU A 32 0.23 -18.99 11.09
N ASP A 33 1.39 -18.46 10.70
CA ASP A 33 2.54 -18.27 11.61
C ASP A 33 2.61 -16.86 12.22
N GLY A 34 1.73 -15.94 11.82
CA GLY A 34 1.62 -14.60 12.40
C GLY A 34 2.75 -13.65 12.00
N ILE A 35 3.47 -13.96 10.92
CA ILE A 35 4.48 -13.09 10.29
C ILE A 35 3.91 -12.64 8.93
N GLY A 36 3.64 -11.35 8.76
CA GLY A 36 2.96 -10.85 7.58
C GLY A 36 3.78 -11.00 6.29
N GLU A 37 3.09 -11.03 5.16
CA GLU A 37 3.66 -11.41 3.86
C GLU A 37 4.78 -10.48 3.35
N THR A 38 4.88 -9.28 3.91
CA THR A 38 5.88 -8.25 3.58
C THR A 38 7.22 -8.48 4.29
N ALA A 39 7.19 -9.14 5.45
CA ALA A 39 8.38 -9.49 6.20
C ALA A 39 9.20 -10.60 5.52
N LEU A 40 8.57 -11.45 4.71
CA LEU A 40 9.23 -12.59 4.07
C LEU A 40 10.04 -12.15 2.84
N SER A 41 11.37 -12.22 2.94
CA SER A 41 12.28 -11.95 1.82
C SER A 41 12.32 -13.11 0.82
N ALA A 42 12.45 -14.34 1.31
CA ALA A 42 12.54 -15.55 0.49
C ALA A 42 12.12 -16.79 1.30
N ARG A 43 11.59 -17.83 0.64
CA ARG A 43 11.17 -19.11 1.22
C ARG A 43 11.43 -20.28 0.26
N TYR A 44 12.27 -21.21 0.68
CA TYR A 44 12.63 -22.41 -0.08
C TYR A 44 12.11 -23.65 0.67
N ILE A 45 11.01 -24.21 0.17
CA ILE A 45 10.39 -25.41 0.77
C ILE A 45 11.27 -26.64 0.55
N PHE A 46 12.08 -26.66 -0.52
CA PHE A 46 12.94 -27.77 -0.94
C PHE A 46 12.20 -29.08 -1.28
N ASN A 47 10.97 -28.97 -1.77
CA ASN A 47 10.11 -30.09 -2.18
C ASN A 47 10.47 -30.64 -3.58
N GLY A 48 11.76 -30.90 -3.83
CA GLY A 48 12.27 -31.35 -5.14
C GLY A 48 12.79 -30.25 -6.07
N ASP A 49 12.73 -28.99 -5.65
CA ASP A 49 13.31 -27.83 -6.36
C ASP A 49 14.01 -26.86 -5.39
N VAL A 50 14.66 -25.83 -5.95
CA VAL A 50 15.24 -24.69 -5.21
C VAL A 50 14.46 -23.39 -5.50
N LYS A 51 13.15 -23.51 -5.77
CA LYS A 51 12.29 -22.37 -6.11
C LYS A 51 12.03 -21.52 -4.85
N ASP A 52 12.03 -20.21 -5.04
CA ASP A 52 11.52 -19.28 -4.03
C ASP A 52 10.00 -19.19 -4.15
N TRP A 53 9.32 -19.40 -3.02
CA TRP A 53 7.88 -19.34 -2.85
C TRP A 53 7.40 -18.03 -2.20
N SER A 54 8.30 -17.07 -1.99
CA SER A 54 7.94 -15.70 -1.59
C SER A 54 7.40 -14.88 -2.77
N ARG A 55 6.87 -13.69 -2.46
CA ARG A 55 6.43 -12.71 -3.45
C ARG A 55 7.60 -12.10 -4.26
N ASN A 56 8.86 -12.33 -3.86
CA ASN A 56 10.05 -11.71 -4.49
C ASN A 56 10.70 -12.59 -5.58
N ASN A 57 10.29 -13.86 -5.71
CA ASN A 57 10.69 -14.78 -6.79
C ASN A 57 12.22 -14.98 -6.93
N LEU A 58 12.95 -15.00 -5.82
CA LEU A 58 14.42 -15.07 -5.71
C LEU A 58 14.95 -16.52 -5.83
N HIS A 59 14.69 -17.17 -6.96
CA HIS A 59 14.97 -18.60 -7.15
C HIS A 59 16.46 -18.96 -6.99
N GLY A 60 16.74 -20.06 -6.28
CA GLY A 60 18.11 -20.51 -6.01
C GLY A 60 18.78 -21.16 -7.23
N LEU A 61 20.12 -21.20 -7.18
CA LEU A 61 20.98 -21.92 -8.12
C LEU A 61 21.69 -23.06 -7.37
N ALA A 62 21.73 -24.26 -7.93
CA ALA A 62 22.36 -25.42 -7.29
C ALA A 62 22.89 -26.42 -8.32
N THR A 63 23.91 -27.17 -7.93
CA THR A 63 24.58 -28.19 -8.76
C THR A 63 24.83 -29.44 -7.89
N GLN A 64 24.70 -30.65 -8.44
CA GLN A 64 24.93 -31.91 -7.69
C GLN A 64 24.22 -32.02 -6.31
N ILE A 65 23.07 -31.38 -6.14
CA ILE A 65 22.21 -31.55 -4.96
C ILE A 65 21.21 -32.71 -5.18
N ASN A 66 20.92 -33.44 -4.10
CA ASN A 66 19.92 -34.51 -4.11
C ASN A 66 18.70 -34.12 -3.27
N PHE A 67 17.52 -34.52 -3.73
CA PHE A 67 16.29 -34.49 -2.93
C PHE A 67 15.92 -35.91 -2.53
N ILE A 68 15.61 -36.12 -1.25
CA ILE A 68 15.22 -37.42 -0.71
C ILE A 68 13.83 -37.35 -0.09
N ASN A 69 13.17 -38.50 0.03
CA ASN A 69 11.95 -38.62 0.80
C ASN A 69 12.29 -38.70 2.31
N ASP A 70 11.48 -38.03 3.12
CA ASP A 70 11.55 -37.92 4.57
C ASP A 70 10.13 -38.14 5.14
N GLU A 71 10.03 -38.89 6.24
CA GLU A 71 8.74 -39.33 6.81
C GLU A 71 7.89 -38.18 7.36
N ARG A 72 8.50 -37.04 7.71
CA ARG A 72 7.82 -35.88 8.31
C ARG A 72 7.49 -34.80 7.28
N PHE A 73 8.36 -34.59 6.29
CA PHE A 73 8.27 -33.44 5.38
C PHE A 73 8.06 -33.78 3.89
N GLY A 74 7.96 -35.06 3.52
CA GLY A 74 7.84 -35.43 2.11
C GLY A 74 9.20 -35.32 1.43
N LYS A 75 9.40 -34.42 0.45
CA LYS A 75 10.74 -34.21 -0.13
C LYS A 75 11.50 -33.12 0.61
N VAL A 76 12.78 -33.40 0.87
CA VAL A 76 13.73 -32.47 1.51
C VAL A 76 15.05 -32.42 0.73
N LEU A 77 15.74 -31.29 0.81
CA LEU A 77 17.09 -31.14 0.26
C LEU A 77 18.07 -31.94 1.14
N SER A 78 18.90 -32.79 0.54
CA SER A 78 19.95 -33.58 1.22
C SER A 78 21.32 -33.15 0.70
N LEU A 79 22.09 -32.45 1.54
CA LEU A 79 23.46 -32.05 1.23
C LEU A 79 24.47 -33.10 1.73
N SER A 80 25.44 -33.42 0.88
CA SER A 80 26.39 -34.53 1.04
C SER A 80 27.77 -34.12 1.56
N GLY A 81 28.04 -32.81 1.70
CA GLY A 81 29.35 -32.28 2.09
C GLY A 81 30.39 -32.18 0.95
N GLY A 82 30.03 -32.54 -0.29
CA GLY A 82 30.89 -32.31 -1.46
C GLY A 82 30.90 -30.86 -1.94
N ASP A 83 31.97 -30.41 -2.61
CA ASP A 83 32.19 -29.00 -2.94
C ASP A 83 31.18 -28.36 -3.91
N GLN A 84 30.38 -29.16 -4.61
CA GLN A 84 29.25 -28.69 -5.42
C GLN A 84 27.90 -28.77 -4.69
N SER A 85 27.80 -29.54 -3.60
CA SER A 85 26.56 -29.82 -2.86
C SER A 85 26.10 -28.64 -2.00
N PHE A 86 25.64 -27.56 -2.65
CA PHE A 86 25.17 -26.34 -2.00
C PHE A 86 24.08 -25.63 -2.84
N VAL A 87 23.40 -24.67 -2.23
CA VAL A 87 22.47 -23.76 -2.92
C VAL A 87 22.99 -22.32 -2.82
N SER A 88 23.15 -21.63 -3.93
CA SER A 88 23.48 -20.21 -4.01
C SER A 88 22.25 -19.43 -4.43
N ILE A 89 21.77 -18.53 -3.57
CA ILE A 89 20.68 -17.61 -3.90
C ILE A 89 21.28 -16.38 -4.61
N PRO A 90 20.79 -16.00 -5.80
CA PRO A 90 21.38 -14.95 -6.62
C PRO A 90 20.93 -13.54 -6.23
N GLY A 91 21.76 -12.56 -6.62
CA GLY A 91 21.40 -11.13 -6.67
C GLY A 91 21.73 -10.31 -5.42
N LYS A 92 21.47 -9.00 -5.49
CA LYS A 92 21.43 -8.12 -4.31
C LYS A 92 20.17 -8.48 -3.50
N MET A 93 20.25 -9.56 -2.71
CA MET A 93 19.09 -10.10 -2.01
C MET A 93 18.72 -9.30 -0.74
N ILE A 94 19.74 -8.73 -0.09
CA ILE A 94 19.69 -8.08 1.23
C ILE A 94 20.07 -6.55 1.23
N PRO A 95 20.00 -5.77 0.13
CA PRO A 95 20.14 -4.33 0.25
C PRO A 95 18.98 -3.80 1.11
N ASN A 96 19.24 -2.75 1.86
CA ASN A 96 18.21 -1.99 2.58
C ASN A 96 17.40 -2.84 3.59
N MET A 97 18.01 -3.89 4.17
CA MET A 97 17.52 -4.50 5.42
C MET A 97 18.12 -3.78 6.63
N GLU A 98 17.33 -3.64 7.70
CA GLU A 98 17.81 -3.19 9.00
C GLU A 98 18.11 -4.40 9.89
N SER A 99 17.10 -4.85 10.63
CA SER A 99 17.10 -6.15 11.30
C SER A 99 16.68 -7.24 10.32
N PHE A 100 17.25 -8.44 10.42
CA PHE A 100 16.90 -9.57 9.56
C PHE A 100 16.93 -10.88 10.32
N SER A 101 16.22 -11.89 9.81
CA SER A 101 16.16 -13.21 10.42
C SER A 101 16.25 -14.31 9.39
N ILE A 102 16.87 -15.43 9.75
CA ILE A 102 16.90 -16.65 8.97
C ILE A 102 16.28 -17.75 9.81
N SER A 103 15.41 -18.58 9.24
CA SER A 103 14.89 -19.78 9.92
C SER A 103 14.85 -20.99 8.99
N GLY A 104 14.79 -22.19 9.56
CA GLY A 104 14.61 -23.42 8.78
C GLY A 104 14.74 -24.69 9.61
N TRP A 105 14.30 -25.80 9.03
CA TRP A 105 14.48 -27.13 9.61
C TRP A 105 15.77 -27.76 9.09
N PHE A 106 16.57 -28.32 10.00
CA PHE A 106 17.83 -28.98 9.71
C PHE A 106 17.90 -30.36 10.38
N TYR A 107 18.38 -31.37 9.66
CA TYR A 107 18.65 -32.71 10.18
C TYR A 107 20.15 -33.00 10.04
N PHE A 108 20.91 -32.86 11.12
CA PHE A 108 22.37 -32.98 11.09
C PHE A 108 22.80 -34.46 11.09
N ARG A 109 23.61 -34.85 10.10
CA ARG A 109 24.08 -36.25 9.88
C ARG A 109 25.57 -36.44 10.14
N SER A 110 26.23 -35.45 10.75
CA SER A 110 27.69 -35.36 10.84
C SER A 110 28.12 -34.63 12.11
N THR A 111 29.11 -35.20 12.81
CA THR A 111 29.78 -34.62 13.98
C THR A 111 30.88 -33.61 13.61
N LYS A 112 31.16 -33.38 12.32
CA LYS A 112 32.22 -32.47 11.88
C LYS A 112 31.91 -31.03 12.31
N ILE A 113 32.93 -30.37 12.83
CA ILE A 113 32.96 -28.92 13.04
C ILE A 113 33.34 -28.19 11.75
N GLY A 114 33.18 -26.86 11.73
CA GLY A 114 33.47 -26.04 10.55
C GLY A 114 32.43 -26.19 9.44
N GLN A 115 31.27 -26.83 9.67
CA GLN A 115 30.26 -27.02 8.64
C GLN A 115 29.34 -25.79 8.53
N SER A 116 29.46 -25.05 7.42
CA SER A 116 28.65 -23.85 7.16
C SER A 116 27.20 -24.21 6.81
N LEU A 117 26.25 -23.85 7.67
CA LEU A 117 24.80 -23.91 7.42
C LEU A 117 24.43 -22.88 6.34
N PHE A 118 24.90 -21.65 6.50
CA PHE A 118 24.86 -20.63 5.47
C PHE A 118 26.00 -19.61 5.64
N SER A 119 26.31 -18.89 4.55
CA SER A 119 27.20 -17.73 4.56
C SER A 119 26.72 -16.64 3.59
N TYR A 120 26.94 -15.38 3.96
CA TYR A 120 26.67 -14.19 3.15
C TYR A 120 27.79 -13.17 3.34
N GLY A 121 28.49 -12.80 2.27
CA GLY A 121 29.48 -11.74 2.28
C GLY A 121 30.61 -11.93 1.29
N LYS A 122 31.70 -11.18 1.48
CA LYS A 122 32.79 -11.06 0.50
C LYS A 122 34.02 -11.92 0.83
N ASN A 123 34.36 -12.05 2.11
CA ASN A 123 35.52 -12.80 2.61
C ASN A 123 35.39 -13.03 4.13
N ASN A 124 36.35 -13.74 4.74
CA ASN A 124 36.23 -14.15 6.16
C ASN A 124 36.19 -12.97 7.15
N ALA A 125 36.84 -11.83 6.82
CA ALA A 125 36.79 -10.60 7.61
C ALA A 125 35.48 -9.80 7.42
N ASN A 126 34.70 -10.09 6.38
CA ASN A 126 33.46 -9.39 6.05
C ASN A 126 32.41 -10.37 5.49
N ARG A 127 31.99 -11.30 6.34
CA ARG A 127 30.88 -12.25 6.14
C ARG A 127 30.02 -12.36 7.39
N ILE A 128 28.74 -12.69 7.19
CA ILE A 128 27.90 -13.32 8.21
C ILE A 128 27.80 -14.80 7.85
N ALA A 129 27.95 -15.70 8.82
CA ALA A 129 27.81 -17.13 8.60
C ALA A 129 27.30 -17.85 9.86
N ALA A 130 26.67 -19.01 9.68
CA ALA A 130 26.33 -19.93 10.76
C ALA A 130 27.07 -21.24 10.52
N ILE A 131 27.91 -21.69 11.46
CA ILE A 131 28.88 -22.77 11.27
C ILE A 131 28.87 -23.72 12.48
N THR A 132 29.01 -25.03 12.29
CA THR A 132 29.08 -25.99 13.41
C THR A 132 30.39 -25.87 14.22
N SER A 133 30.31 -26.06 15.54
CA SER A 133 31.41 -25.84 16.49
C SER A 133 31.44 -26.91 17.61
N GLY A 134 32.29 -26.74 18.63
CA GLY A 134 32.35 -27.58 19.82
C GLY A 134 33.17 -28.88 19.70
N ASN A 135 33.07 -29.75 20.70
CA ASN A 135 33.90 -30.97 20.80
C ASN A 135 33.20 -32.22 20.23
N ALA A 136 32.57 -32.09 19.04
CA ALA A 136 31.80 -33.13 18.34
C ALA A 136 30.53 -33.68 19.05
N MET A 137 30.50 -33.73 20.39
CA MET A 137 29.33 -34.01 21.22
C MET A 137 29.33 -33.10 22.47
N PRO A 138 28.29 -32.27 22.70
CA PRO A 138 27.26 -31.91 21.73
C PRO A 138 27.86 -31.20 20.51
N LEU A 139 27.19 -31.33 19.36
CA LEU A 139 27.52 -30.53 18.18
C LEU A 139 27.11 -29.08 18.46
N GLY A 140 28.06 -28.15 18.40
CA GLY A 140 27.79 -26.73 18.58
C GLY A 140 27.29 -26.05 17.31
N LEU A 141 26.68 -24.89 17.47
CA LEU A 141 26.52 -23.87 16.43
C LEU A 141 27.28 -22.60 16.84
N LYS A 142 27.85 -21.89 15.88
CA LYS A 142 28.51 -20.58 16.02
C LYS A 142 27.99 -19.62 14.96
N VAL A 143 27.80 -18.35 15.32
CA VAL A 143 27.43 -17.29 14.37
C VAL A 143 28.61 -16.33 14.20
N LEU A 144 29.10 -16.21 12.97
CA LEU A 144 30.11 -15.24 12.57
C LEU A 144 29.44 -13.98 12.02
N PHE A 145 30.04 -12.82 12.28
CA PHE A 145 29.65 -11.52 11.74
C PHE A 145 30.87 -10.58 11.69
N PRO A 146 30.86 -9.49 10.90
CA PRO A 146 31.98 -8.55 10.82
C PRO A 146 32.14 -7.77 12.13
N SER A 147 33.39 -7.57 12.57
CA SER A 147 33.74 -6.79 13.76
C SER A 147 35.10 -6.12 13.56
N LYS A 148 35.20 -4.82 13.87
CA LYS A 148 36.50 -4.11 13.91
C LYS A 148 37.45 -4.62 15.00
N ASN A 149 36.92 -5.23 16.06
CA ASN A 149 37.71 -5.98 17.02
C ASN A 149 37.85 -7.43 16.51
N LEU A 150 38.97 -7.74 15.86
CA LEU A 150 39.28 -9.06 15.28
C LEU A 150 39.18 -10.23 16.28
N ASN A 151 39.29 -9.96 17.58
CA ASN A 151 39.19 -10.95 18.65
C ASN A 151 37.77 -11.12 19.22
N ALA A 152 36.78 -10.37 18.74
CA ALA A 152 35.39 -10.39 19.25
C ALA A 152 34.46 -11.30 18.42
N ILE A 153 34.92 -12.51 18.09
CA ILE A 153 34.09 -13.58 17.51
C ILE A 153 33.56 -14.45 18.65
N GLU A 154 32.52 -14.01 19.35
CA GLU A 154 32.01 -14.74 20.51
C GLU A 154 31.45 -16.13 20.16
N ASP A 155 31.91 -17.15 20.88
CA ASP A 155 31.52 -18.56 20.68
C ASP A 155 30.18 -18.89 21.35
N HIS A 156 29.08 -18.47 20.71
CA HIS A 156 27.70 -18.77 21.13
C HIS A 156 27.29 -20.22 20.87
N THR A 157 28.00 -21.14 21.54
CA THR A 157 27.95 -22.59 21.33
C THR A 157 26.61 -23.17 21.76
N VAL A 158 25.68 -23.24 20.82
CA VAL A 158 24.35 -23.83 21.00
C VAL A 158 24.38 -25.33 20.71
N SER A 159 23.88 -26.16 21.64
CA SER A 159 23.83 -27.62 21.49
C SER A 159 22.78 -28.07 20.47
N LEU A 160 23.24 -28.62 19.35
CA LEU A 160 22.43 -29.25 18.30
C LEU A 160 22.29 -30.77 18.54
N LYS A 161 21.15 -31.34 18.10
CA LYS A 161 20.93 -32.79 18.11
C LYS A 161 21.30 -33.40 16.76
N LEU A 162 22.04 -34.51 16.80
CA LEU A 162 22.36 -35.32 15.63
C LEU A 162 21.22 -36.30 15.33
N ASN A 163 21.03 -36.61 14.05
CA ASN A 163 20.01 -37.56 13.56
C ASN A 163 18.58 -37.25 14.04
N GLN A 164 18.27 -35.96 14.21
CA GLN A 164 16.94 -35.46 14.54
C GLN A 164 16.69 -34.14 13.79
N TRP A 165 15.43 -33.86 13.46
CA TRP A 165 15.03 -32.57 12.90
C TRP A 165 14.97 -31.49 13.98
N VAL A 166 15.75 -30.43 13.80
CA VAL A 166 15.80 -29.26 14.68
C VAL A 166 15.33 -28.03 13.90
N HIS A 167 14.48 -27.19 14.49
CA HIS A 167 14.21 -25.86 13.93
C HIS A 167 15.24 -24.87 14.46
N LEU A 168 15.97 -24.23 13.57
CA LEU A 168 16.88 -23.14 13.91
C LEU A 168 16.31 -21.82 13.42
N ALA A 169 16.47 -20.78 14.23
CA ALA A 169 16.36 -19.41 13.75
C ALA A 169 17.50 -18.56 14.31
N ILE A 170 18.03 -17.65 13.48
CA ILE A 170 19.03 -16.67 13.87
C ILE A 170 18.49 -15.29 13.52
N VAL A 171 18.41 -14.43 14.53
CA VAL A 171 17.80 -13.10 14.47
C VAL A 171 18.87 -12.04 14.73
N PHE A 172 19.03 -11.11 13.80
CA PHE A 172 19.88 -9.93 13.94
C PHE A 172 18.98 -8.72 14.15
N ASP A 173 18.90 -8.20 15.38
CA ASP A 173 18.15 -6.98 15.71
C ASP A 173 19.12 -5.79 15.87
N ILE A 174 19.17 -4.94 14.83
CA ILE A 174 19.96 -3.71 14.78
C ILE A 174 19.51 -2.70 15.87
N SER A 175 18.24 -2.70 16.26
CA SER A 175 17.67 -1.68 17.17
C SER A 175 17.94 -1.95 18.64
N SER A 176 17.98 -3.22 19.08
CA SER A 176 18.53 -3.61 20.39
C SER A 176 20.03 -3.88 20.37
N LYS A 177 20.63 -3.90 19.17
CA LYS A 177 22.02 -4.25 18.90
C LYS A 177 22.33 -5.70 19.32
N THR A 178 21.39 -6.65 19.12
CA THR A 178 21.55 -8.07 19.50
C THR A 178 21.56 -9.05 18.33
N ILE A 179 22.32 -10.13 18.47
CA ILE A 179 22.18 -11.36 17.67
C ILE A 179 21.64 -12.44 18.61
N SER A 180 20.55 -13.12 18.23
CA SER A 180 19.92 -14.16 19.03
C SER A 180 19.73 -15.44 18.21
N THR A 181 20.15 -16.57 18.77
CA THR A 181 20.03 -17.91 18.16
C THR A 181 18.98 -18.71 18.91
N PHE A 182 18.06 -19.33 18.17
CA PHE A 182 16.94 -20.10 18.69
C PHE A 182 17.00 -21.55 18.23
N VAL A 183 16.55 -22.45 19.10
CA VAL A 183 16.41 -23.90 18.87
C VAL A 183 14.99 -24.32 19.25
N ASP A 184 14.29 -25.00 18.35
CA ASP A 184 12.94 -25.56 18.58
C ASP A 184 11.97 -24.55 19.24
N GLY A 185 12.03 -23.30 18.78
CA GLY A 185 11.17 -22.19 19.23
C GLY A 185 11.64 -21.43 20.48
N LYS A 186 12.82 -21.73 21.04
CA LYS A 186 13.33 -21.12 22.28
C LYS A 186 14.68 -20.43 22.07
N VAL A 187 14.92 -19.31 22.75
CA VAL A 187 16.25 -18.67 22.80
C VAL A 187 17.25 -19.67 23.38
N ALA A 188 18.35 -19.90 22.66
CA ALA A 188 19.45 -20.78 23.07
C ALA A 188 20.76 -20.01 23.31
N ALA A 189 20.96 -18.87 22.62
CA ALA A 189 22.03 -17.92 22.89
C ALA A 189 21.62 -16.51 22.44
N SER A 190 22.20 -15.47 23.06
CA SER A 190 22.03 -14.07 22.62
C SER A 190 23.24 -13.22 23.03
N THR A 191 23.64 -12.27 22.18
CA THR A 191 24.79 -11.37 22.41
C THR A 191 24.56 -9.97 21.83
N LYS A 192 25.44 -9.02 22.18
CA LYS A 192 25.50 -7.67 21.61
C LYS A 192 26.51 -7.59 20.46
N PHE A 193 26.24 -6.73 19.48
CA PHE A 193 27.15 -6.44 18.38
C PHE A 193 27.17 -4.93 18.04
N LEU A 194 28.07 -4.51 17.13
CA LEU A 194 28.10 -3.14 16.62
C LEU A 194 27.27 -3.03 15.32
N PRO A 195 26.14 -2.29 15.31
CA PRO A 195 25.25 -2.22 14.14
C PRO A 195 25.89 -1.81 12.82
N ALA A 196 26.88 -0.91 12.88
CA ALA A 196 27.52 -0.34 11.69
C ALA A 196 28.24 -1.40 10.84
N ASP A 197 28.88 -2.39 11.48
CA ASP A 197 29.71 -3.38 10.79
C ASP A 197 28.82 -4.37 10.00
N VAL A 198 27.69 -4.79 10.58
CA VAL A 198 26.65 -5.58 9.87
C VAL A 198 25.94 -4.75 8.81
N TYR A 199 25.47 -3.54 9.14
CA TYR A 199 24.74 -2.69 8.21
C TYR A 199 25.57 -2.37 6.95
N THR A 200 26.88 -2.15 7.10
CA THR A 200 27.80 -1.90 5.98
C THR A 200 27.93 -3.13 5.06
N LEU A 201 27.93 -4.34 5.63
CA LEU A 201 27.94 -5.58 4.84
C LEU A 201 26.64 -5.76 4.03
N LEU A 202 25.48 -5.64 4.69
CA LEU A 202 24.17 -5.81 4.06
C LEU A 202 23.95 -4.80 2.91
N ASN A 203 24.39 -3.56 3.10
CA ASN A 203 24.19 -2.46 2.16
C ASN A 203 25.37 -2.23 1.19
N SER A 204 26.35 -3.15 1.14
CA SER A 204 27.47 -3.04 0.22
C SER A 204 27.03 -3.20 -1.24
N GLU A 205 27.58 -2.39 -2.16
CA GLU A 205 27.15 -2.43 -3.58
C GLU A 205 27.57 -3.69 -4.33
N THR A 206 28.49 -4.49 -3.77
CA THR A 206 29.04 -5.71 -4.35
C THR A 206 28.01 -6.84 -4.44
N ARG A 207 28.08 -7.65 -5.50
CA ARG A 207 27.27 -8.86 -5.67
C ARG A 207 27.73 -9.98 -4.72
N ASN A 208 27.41 -9.87 -3.44
CA ASN A 208 27.59 -10.94 -2.46
C ASN A 208 26.45 -11.96 -2.65
N ASN A 209 26.77 -13.19 -3.04
CA ASN A 209 25.77 -14.28 -3.05
C ASN A 209 25.49 -14.75 -1.62
N PHE A 210 24.27 -15.20 -1.37
CA PHE A 210 23.92 -15.93 -0.15
C PHE A 210 24.02 -17.43 -0.44
N ILE A 211 24.79 -18.17 0.34
CA ILE A 211 25.09 -19.58 0.11
C ILE A 211 24.57 -20.41 1.28
N ILE A 212 23.82 -21.48 0.99
CA ILE A 212 23.35 -22.48 1.96
C ILE A 212 24.19 -23.75 1.78
N GLY A 213 24.79 -24.22 2.87
CA GLY A 213 25.45 -25.52 2.95
C GLY A 213 26.91 -25.61 2.50
N LYS A 214 27.54 -24.50 2.11
CA LYS A 214 28.97 -24.43 1.75
C LYS A 214 29.67 -23.30 2.50
N SER A 215 30.93 -23.52 2.89
CA SER A 215 31.76 -22.45 3.45
C SER A 215 32.51 -21.68 2.35
N SER A 216 32.92 -20.47 2.68
CA SER A 216 33.77 -19.59 1.87
C SER A 216 35.26 -19.75 2.20
N GLU A 217 35.64 -20.74 3.01
CA GLU A 217 36.96 -20.88 3.63
C GLU A 217 37.61 -22.23 3.35
N ALA A 218 38.92 -22.24 3.08
CA ALA A 218 39.68 -23.44 2.78
C ALA A 218 40.12 -24.14 4.07
N GLY A 219 39.37 -25.17 4.48
CA GLY A 219 39.59 -25.93 5.71
C GLY A 219 38.29 -26.20 6.48
N ASP A 220 37.30 -25.33 6.31
CA ASP A 220 35.91 -25.57 6.73
C ASP A 220 35.28 -26.72 5.94
N GLY A 221 34.27 -27.36 6.53
CA GLY A 221 33.44 -28.35 5.87
C GLY A 221 32.25 -27.74 5.11
N ASN A 222 31.87 -28.37 4.00
CA ASN A 222 30.51 -28.21 3.48
C ASN A 222 29.52 -29.01 4.37
N LEU A 223 28.25 -28.61 4.39
CA LEU A 223 27.23 -29.18 5.27
C LEU A 223 26.82 -30.60 4.86
N VAL A 224 26.68 -31.48 5.86
CA VAL A 224 26.16 -32.84 5.70
C VAL A 224 24.87 -32.96 6.52
N ALA A 225 23.77 -32.48 5.93
CA ALA A 225 22.46 -32.40 6.58
C ALA A 225 21.31 -32.52 5.57
N ASN A 226 20.10 -32.77 6.06
CA ASN A 226 18.88 -32.47 5.30
C ASN A 226 18.34 -31.09 5.70
N ILE A 227 17.66 -30.40 4.78
CA ILE A 227 17.09 -29.06 4.98
C ILE A 227 15.66 -28.99 4.44
N HIS A 228 14.75 -28.35 5.19
CA HIS A 228 13.35 -28.10 4.78
C HIS A 228 12.86 -26.71 5.25
N ASP A 229 11.97 -26.10 4.48
CA ASP A 229 11.34 -24.78 4.73
C ASP A 229 12.33 -23.70 5.22
N PHE A 230 13.39 -23.46 4.45
CA PHE A 230 14.39 -22.42 4.73
C PHE A 230 13.84 -21.05 4.35
N ARG A 231 13.91 -20.08 5.26
CA ARG A 231 13.29 -18.75 5.12
C ARG A 231 14.24 -17.63 5.50
N ILE A 232 14.09 -16.50 4.82
CA ILE A 232 14.81 -15.25 5.11
C ILE A 232 13.78 -14.14 5.27
N TYR A 233 13.87 -13.36 6.35
CA TYR A 233 12.95 -12.28 6.70
C TYR A 233 13.66 -10.92 6.76
N ARG A 234 12.99 -9.86 6.31
CA ARG A 234 13.43 -8.44 6.30
C ARG A 234 13.24 -7.73 7.65
N ILE A 235 12.99 -8.49 8.72
CA ILE A 235 12.80 -8.01 10.09
C ILE A 235 13.57 -8.90 11.08
N GLY A 236 13.81 -8.40 12.28
CA GLY A 236 14.14 -9.23 13.43
C GLY A 236 12.86 -9.88 13.98
N LEU A 237 12.76 -11.21 13.95
CA LEU A 237 11.62 -11.94 14.52
C LEU A 237 11.69 -11.92 16.04
N ASN A 238 10.54 -11.73 16.69
CA ASN A 238 10.44 -11.92 18.14
C ASN A 238 10.25 -13.39 18.53
N ASP A 239 10.50 -13.71 19.80
CA ASP A 239 10.40 -15.06 20.37
C ASP A 239 9.10 -15.80 20.00
N LYS A 240 7.97 -15.10 19.90
CA LYS A 240 6.67 -15.72 19.58
C LYS A 240 6.55 -16.04 18.09
N GLN A 241 7.12 -15.22 17.21
CA GLN A 241 7.21 -15.49 15.76
C GLN A 241 8.18 -16.65 15.46
N VAL A 242 9.25 -16.79 16.25
CA VAL A 242 10.14 -17.95 16.16
C VAL A 242 9.47 -19.22 16.72
N ALA A 243 8.69 -19.09 17.81
CA ALA A 243 7.92 -20.20 18.35
C ALA A 243 6.82 -20.68 17.40
N SER A 244 6.04 -19.78 16.79
CA SER A 244 4.96 -20.15 15.85
C SER A 244 5.48 -20.84 14.59
N SER A 245 6.55 -20.31 13.99
CA SER A 245 7.22 -20.94 12.84
C SER A 245 7.81 -22.32 13.17
N SER A 246 8.29 -22.53 14.40
CA SER A 246 8.72 -23.87 14.86
C SER A 246 7.56 -24.83 15.19
N GLY A 247 6.37 -24.31 15.51
CA GLY A 247 5.20 -25.10 15.89
C GLY A 247 4.39 -25.61 14.69
N ASN A 248 4.16 -24.74 13.71
CA ASN A 248 3.17 -24.98 12.65
C ASN A 248 3.53 -26.14 11.69
N SER A 249 4.78 -26.56 11.60
CA SER A 249 5.18 -27.73 10.79
C SER A 249 4.83 -29.08 11.45
N ASN A 250 4.49 -29.09 12.75
CA ASN A 250 4.00 -30.30 13.43
C ASN A 250 2.53 -30.61 13.12
N THR A 251 1.79 -29.66 12.55
CA THR A 251 0.33 -29.75 12.30
C THR A 251 -0.04 -30.19 10.88
N LEU A 252 0.92 -30.60 10.04
CA LEU A 252 0.69 -30.99 8.64
C LEU A 252 -0.19 -32.24 8.42
N THR A 253 -0.65 -32.91 9.49
CA THR A 253 -1.51 -34.10 9.43
C THR A 253 -2.87 -33.97 10.13
N ASN A 254 -3.22 -32.82 10.72
CA ASN A 254 -4.55 -32.60 11.33
C ASN A 254 -5.11 -31.20 11.06
N GLY A 255 -6.37 -31.14 10.64
CA GLY A 255 -6.96 -29.93 10.06
C GLY A 255 -7.46 -28.88 11.06
N ASN A 256 -7.18 -27.62 10.73
CA ASN A 256 -7.96 -26.43 11.09
C ASN A 256 -8.25 -26.16 12.58
N GLN A 257 -7.26 -25.65 13.30
CA GLN A 257 -7.50 -24.66 14.36
C GLN A 257 -6.57 -23.44 14.19
N VAL A 258 -7.16 -22.26 14.02
CA VAL A 258 -6.41 -20.99 14.11
C VAL A 258 -6.28 -20.65 15.60
N ASN A 259 -5.05 -20.52 16.09
CA ASN A 259 -4.76 -20.28 17.51
C ASN A 259 -5.13 -18.85 17.92
N THR A 260 -6.39 -18.61 18.27
CA THR A 260 -6.87 -17.37 18.90
C THR A 260 -6.52 -17.32 20.40
N LYS A 261 -5.23 -17.46 20.72
CA LYS A 261 -4.69 -17.11 22.04
C LYS A 261 -4.12 -15.69 22.02
N VAL A 262 -4.39 -14.94 23.09
CA VAL A 262 -4.08 -13.51 23.19
C VAL A 262 -2.57 -13.27 23.01
N LYS A 263 -2.21 -12.56 21.93
CA LYS A 263 -0.85 -12.12 21.64
C LYS A 263 -0.49 -10.99 22.60
N LEU A 264 0.27 -11.30 23.66
CA LEU A 264 1.00 -10.27 24.42
C LEU A 264 1.90 -9.51 23.43
N GLU A 265 1.77 -8.18 23.38
CA GLU A 265 2.31 -7.36 22.29
C GLU A 265 3.85 -7.30 22.25
N ASP A 266 4.36 -6.80 21.13
CA ASP A 266 5.77 -6.49 20.91
C ASP A 266 6.09 -5.04 21.33
N ASP A 267 7.30 -4.82 21.86
CA ASP A 267 7.68 -3.65 22.66
C ASP A 267 7.47 -2.29 21.97
N PHE A 268 6.44 -1.57 22.39
CA PHE A 268 6.41 -0.10 22.39
C PHE A 268 6.21 0.40 23.84
N PRO A 269 6.70 1.61 24.20
CA PRO A 269 6.68 2.08 25.59
C PRO A 269 5.27 2.20 26.16
N LYS A 270 4.88 1.28 27.06
CA LYS A 270 3.55 1.31 27.68
C LYS A 270 3.45 2.48 28.66
N PHE A 271 2.87 3.57 28.18
CA PHE A 271 2.56 4.76 28.98
C PHE A 271 1.49 4.44 30.04
N SER A 272 1.63 5.05 31.22
CA SER A 272 0.59 4.97 32.26
C SER A 272 -0.67 5.67 31.77
N PRO A 273 -1.89 5.25 32.19
CA PRO A 273 -3.10 6.05 32.03
C PRO A 273 -2.98 7.48 32.58
N SER A 274 -2.09 7.69 33.56
CA SER A 274 -1.75 8.99 34.14
C SER A 274 -0.67 9.79 33.37
N THR A 275 -0.10 9.26 32.28
CA THR A 275 0.90 9.98 31.47
C THR A 275 0.26 11.19 30.80
N PRO A 276 0.76 12.42 31.02
CA PRO A 276 0.17 13.63 30.45
C PRO A 276 0.10 13.62 28.92
N GLN A 277 -1.12 13.54 28.38
CA GLN A 277 -1.37 13.42 26.94
C GLN A 277 -1.32 14.78 26.24
N LEU A 278 -0.10 15.31 26.10
CA LEU A 278 0.19 16.58 25.43
C LEU A 278 -0.69 17.72 25.96
N TYR A 279 -1.50 18.36 25.10
CA TYR A 279 -2.39 19.45 25.48
C TYR A 279 -3.54 19.03 26.39
N ASN A 280 -3.91 17.74 26.43
CA ASN A 280 -5.01 17.25 27.27
C ASN A 280 -4.71 17.43 28.77
N LYS A 281 -3.43 17.54 29.16
CA LYS A 281 -2.96 17.94 30.50
C LYS A 281 -3.54 19.29 30.96
N TYR A 282 -3.89 20.17 30.02
CA TYR A 282 -4.41 21.51 30.27
C TYR A 282 -5.92 21.60 30.02
N LEU A 283 -6.61 20.49 29.72
CA LEU A 283 -8.04 20.48 29.40
C LEU A 283 -8.88 20.69 30.67
N ILE A 284 -9.82 21.62 30.65
CA ILE A 284 -10.72 21.93 31.79
C ILE A 284 -12.21 21.75 31.46
N LYS A 285 -12.58 21.83 30.18
CA LYS A 285 -13.95 21.56 29.72
C LYS A 285 -13.94 21.03 28.29
N VAL A 286 -14.90 20.16 28.01
CA VAL A 286 -15.24 19.65 26.68
C VAL A 286 -16.74 19.88 26.49
N ALA A 287 -17.17 20.21 25.27
CA ALA A 287 -18.59 20.23 24.93
C ALA A 287 -19.12 18.82 24.65
N ASP A 288 -20.38 18.55 25.00
CA ASP A 288 -21.17 17.50 24.37
C ASP A 288 -21.61 17.96 22.97
N VAL A 289 -22.07 17.04 22.12
CA VAL A 289 -22.52 17.33 20.75
C VAL A 289 -23.86 16.67 20.44
N ASP A 290 -24.73 17.37 19.71
CA ASP A 290 -25.96 16.78 19.16
C ASP A 290 -25.72 16.37 17.70
N VAL A 291 -26.06 15.13 17.33
CA VAL A 291 -25.86 14.58 15.98
C VAL A 291 -27.18 14.00 15.46
N SER A 292 -27.52 14.28 14.20
CA SER A 292 -28.69 13.68 13.54
C SER A 292 -28.27 12.57 12.57
N THR A 293 -29.09 11.53 12.46
CA THR A 293 -28.98 10.51 11.40
C THR A 293 -30.37 9.99 10.99
N THR A 294 -30.46 9.23 9.91
CA THR A 294 -31.70 8.55 9.48
C THR A 294 -31.78 7.11 10.01
N ILE A 295 -33.00 6.54 10.00
CA ILE A 295 -33.20 5.11 10.24
C ILE A 295 -32.27 4.29 9.31
N GLY A 296 -31.58 3.31 9.90
CA GLY A 296 -30.67 2.42 9.18
C GLY A 296 -29.33 3.03 8.77
N THR A 297 -29.03 4.31 9.06
CA THR A 297 -27.73 4.92 8.76
C THR A 297 -26.99 5.27 10.07
N SER A 298 -25.78 4.74 10.24
CA SER A 298 -24.98 5.03 11.44
C SER A 298 -24.52 6.50 11.46
N PRO A 299 -24.53 7.18 12.62
CA PRO A 299 -24.22 8.60 12.69
C PRO A 299 -22.74 8.88 12.37
N ARG A 300 -22.46 9.99 11.68
CA ARG A 300 -21.09 10.52 11.55
C ARG A 300 -20.78 11.36 12.78
N LEU A 301 -20.13 10.76 13.77
CA LEU A 301 -19.68 11.46 14.98
C LEU A 301 -18.41 12.27 14.66
N PRO A 302 -18.30 13.54 15.05
CA PRO A 302 -17.14 14.36 14.73
C PRO A 302 -15.92 13.88 15.54
N SER A 303 -14.77 13.69 14.88
CA SER A 303 -13.54 13.23 15.54
C SER A 303 -12.96 14.23 16.55
N HIS A 304 -13.37 15.50 16.46
CA HIS A 304 -12.93 16.58 17.34
C HIS A 304 -14.13 17.36 17.90
N LEU A 305 -14.04 17.77 19.17
CA LEU A 305 -15.06 18.57 19.86
C LEU A 305 -14.48 19.87 20.42
N LYS A 306 -15.32 20.90 20.54
CA LYS A 306 -14.94 22.17 21.15
C LYS A 306 -14.54 21.98 22.61
N ALA A 307 -13.43 22.61 22.97
CA ALA A 307 -12.73 22.43 24.23
C ALA A 307 -12.32 23.76 24.86
N THR A 308 -12.06 23.74 26.16
CA THR A 308 -11.47 24.87 26.89
C THR A 308 -10.27 24.38 27.67
N TYR A 309 -9.17 25.12 27.58
CA TYR A 309 -7.89 24.80 28.21
C TYR A 309 -7.45 25.89 29.20
N GLN A 310 -6.77 25.51 30.28
CA GLN A 310 -6.18 26.43 31.25
C GLN A 310 -4.80 26.96 30.80
N LYS A 311 -4.20 27.84 31.61
CA LYS A 311 -2.80 28.32 31.47
C LYS A 311 -2.47 28.97 30.12
N GLY A 312 -3.44 29.64 29.49
CA GLY A 312 -3.22 30.42 28.26
C GLY A 312 -3.11 29.62 26.96
N ILE A 313 -3.38 28.31 27.00
CA ILE A 313 -3.36 27.41 25.84
C ILE A 313 -4.48 27.80 24.85
N LYS A 314 -4.13 28.40 23.72
CA LYS A 314 -5.07 28.86 22.68
C LYS A 314 -5.46 27.75 21.68
N LYS A 315 -5.98 26.62 22.17
CA LYS A 315 -6.52 25.54 21.34
C LYS A 315 -8.05 25.49 21.46
N ALA A 316 -8.76 25.41 20.34
CA ALA A 316 -10.23 25.44 20.31
C ALA A 316 -10.89 24.06 20.40
N ASP A 317 -10.18 22.99 20.06
CA ASP A 317 -10.74 21.64 19.86
C ASP A 317 -9.86 20.54 20.44
N VAL A 318 -10.48 19.43 20.85
CA VAL A 318 -9.82 18.22 21.37
C VAL A 318 -10.21 16.99 20.55
N ARG A 319 -9.27 16.06 20.32
CA ARG A 319 -9.56 14.75 19.69
C ARG A 319 -10.39 13.90 20.64
N VAL A 320 -11.46 13.29 20.13
CA VAL A 320 -12.30 12.32 20.83
C VAL A 320 -12.18 10.97 20.15
N LEU A 321 -12.23 9.90 20.94
CA LEU A 321 -12.36 8.52 20.50
C LEU A 321 -13.78 8.05 20.81
N TRP A 322 -14.54 7.69 19.78
CA TRP A 322 -15.91 7.19 19.93
C TRP A 322 -15.94 5.67 19.83
N PRO A 323 -16.84 4.97 20.55
CA PRO A 323 -17.10 3.55 20.30
C PRO A 323 -17.71 3.34 18.91
N THR A 324 -16.95 2.76 17.98
CA THR A 324 -17.39 2.52 16.59
C THR A 324 -18.07 1.14 16.45
N PRO A 325 -19.41 1.05 16.32
CA PRO A 325 -20.14 -0.22 16.26
C PRO A 325 -19.82 -1.02 14.98
N MET A 326 -20.02 -2.33 15.02
CA MET A 326 -19.79 -3.26 13.91
C MET A 326 -20.94 -3.36 12.91
N ASP A 327 -22.10 -2.81 13.28
CA ASP A 327 -23.38 -2.86 12.56
C ASP A 327 -24.17 -1.56 12.84
N ASN A 328 -25.36 -1.44 12.23
CA ASN A 328 -26.28 -0.31 12.41
C ASN A 328 -27.52 -0.65 13.27
N SER A 329 -27.51 -1.73 14.05
CA SER A 329 -28.69 -2.20 14.80
C SER A 329 -29.33 -1.15 15.70
N VAL A 330 -28.51 -0.26 16.30
CA VAL A 330 -28.91 0.84 17.18
C VAL A 330 -29.68 1.97 16.48
N VAL A 331 -29.68 2.05 15.14
CA VAL A 331 -30.41 3.06 14.35
C VAL A 331 -31.58 2.49 13.54
N LEU A 332 -31.97 1.23 13.77
CA LEU A 332 -33.09 0.61 13.02
C LEU A 332 -34.49 1.15 13.37
N LYS A 333 -34.60 2.13 14.28
CA LYS A 333 -35.84 2.82 14.66
C LYS A 333 -35.59 4.29 14.93
N SER A 334 -36.58 5.14 14.71
CA SER A 334 -36.56 6.55 15.12
C SER A 334 -36.50 6.68 16.64
N GLY A 335 -35.85 7.74 17.14
CA GLY A 335 -35.66 7.93 18.59
C GLY A 335 -34.43 8.77 18.94
N ARG A 336 -33.98 8.65 20.19
CA ARG A 336 -32.76 9.29 20.69
C ARG A 336 -31.95 8.31 21.54
N TYR A 337 -30.63 8.35 21.40
CA TYR A 337 -29.68 7.65 22.28
C TYR A 337 -28.43 8.50 22.50
N SER A 338 -27.56 8.11 23.43
CA SER A 338 -26.32 8.84 23.72
C SER A 338 -25.13 7.90 23.57
N VAL A 339 -24.11 8.33 22.81
CA VAL A 339 -22.82 7.65 22.71
C VAL A 339 -21.83 8.40 23.59
N THR A 340 -21.16 7.69 24.49
CA THR A 340 -20.12 8.27 25.36
C THR A 340 -18.74 8.05 24.74
N GLY A 341 -18.03 9.13 24.44
CA GLY A 341 -16.66 9.11 23.94
C GLY A 341 -15.62 9.12 25.06
N SER A 342 -14.35 9.06 24.67
CA SER A 342 -13.21 9.19 25.57
C SER A 342 -12.13 10.09 24.98
N ILE A 343 -11.30 10.67 25.85
CA ILE A 343 -10.20 11.56 25.47
C ILE A 343 -8.91 11.03 26.12
N PRO A 344 -7.86 10.68 25.35
CA PRO A 344 -6.64 10.08 25.88
C PRO A 344 -6.04 10.85 27.07
N GLY A 345 -5.69 10.11 28.12
CA GLY A 345 -5.07 10.64 29.34
C GLY A 345 -5.95 11.52 30.20
N THR A 346 -7.28 11.40 30.07
CA THR A 346 -8.24 12.17 30.90
C THR A 346 -9.47 11.36 31.23
N ASP A 347 -10.14 11.73 32.32
CA ASP A 347 -11.42 11.18 32.72
C ASP A 347 -12.62 11.82 32.01
N PHE A 348 -12.42 12.79 31.10
CA PHE A 348 -13.51 13.40 30.34
C PHE A 348 -14.25 12.36 29.47
N LYS A 349 -15.57 12.31 29.65
CA LYS A 349 -16.51 11.42 28.94
C LYS A 349 -17.54 12.26 28.15
N PRO A 350 -17.14 12.96 27.07
CA PRO A 350 -18.06 13.75 26.26
C PRO A 350 -19.13 12.85 25.62
N LYS A 351 -20.32 13.39 25.43
CA LYS A 351 -21.47 12.68 24.86
C LYS A 351 -21.82 13.19 23.49
N ALA A 352 -22.14 12.27 22.58
CA ALA A 352 -22.88 12.55 21.37
C ALA A 352 -24.34 12.13 21.58
N ASN A 353 -25.27 13.09 21.59
CA ASN A 353 -26.70 12.83 21.65
C ASN A 353 -27.19 12.59 20.22
N VAL A 354 -27.41 11.33 19.87
CA VAL A 354 -27.81 10.93 18.52
C VAL A 354 -29.32 10.95 18.40
N ILE A 355 -29.83 11.69 17.42
CA ILE A 355 -31.24 11.78 17.06
C ILE A 355 -31.46 11.00 15.76
N VAL A 356 -32.19 9.89 15.83
CA VAL A 356 -32.54 9.06 14.66
C VAL A 356 -33.90 9.53 14.14
N LYS A 357 -33.90 10.07 12.92
CA LYS A 357 -35.09 10.59 12.22
C LYS A 357 -35.57 9.56 11.21
N GLU A 358 -36.87 9.56 10.91
CA GLU A 358 -37.45 8.66 9.91
C GLU A 358 -36.93 8.96 8.50
N ASN A 359 -36.87 10.24 8.14
CA ASN A 359 -36.28 10.74 6.91
C ASN A 359 -35.38 11.96 7.20
N MET A 360 -34.49 12.27 6.26
CA MET A 360 -33.84 13.58 6.10
C MET A 360 -33.76 13.89 4.60
N ASP A 361 -33.96 15.15 4.22
CA ASP A 361 -33.86 15.63 2.83
C ASP A 361 -32.39 15.72 2.39
N GLU A 362 -31.78 14.57 2.16
CA GLU A 362 -30.35 14.44 1.81
C GLU A 362 -30.12 14.62 0.31
N VAL A 363 -30.06 15.88 -0.13
CA VAL A 363 -29.74 16.24 -1.52
C VAL A 363 -28.25 15.99 -1.80
N LEU A 364 -27.92 14.81 -2.30
CA LEU A 364 -26.54 14.44 -2.64
C LEU A 364 -25.97 15.32 -3.77
N PRO A 365 -24.68 15.70 -3.69
CA PRO A 365 -24.09 16.63 -4.64
C PRO A 365 -23.97 16.03 -6.04
N GLN A 366 -24.04 16.89 -7.06
CA GLN A 366 -23.80 16.57 -8.46
C GLN A 366 -22.39 17.04 -8.88
N PRO A 367 -21.79 16.51 -9.97
CA PRO A 367 -20.43 16.87 -10.37
C PRO A 367 -20.35 18.31 -10.91
N LYS A 368 -19.96 19.23 -10.01
CA LYS A 368 -19.82 20.67 -10.26
C LYS A 368 -18.53 21.03 -10.97
N LEU A 369 -17.42 20.29 -10.77
CA LEU A 369 -16.11 20.62 -11.31
C LEU A 369 -15.55 19.58 -12.30
N LYS A 370 -14.59 20.03 -13.11
CA LYS A 370 -13.78 19.26 -14.06
C LYS A 370 -12.31 19.58 -13.81
N SER A 371 -11.46 18.56 -13.76
CA SER A 371 -10.00 18.72 -13.77
C SER A 371 -9.51 19.26 -15.12
N PHE A 372 -8.47 20.08 -15.15
CA PHE A 372 -7.81 20.42 -16.41
C PHE A 372 -7.00 19.21 -16.97
N PRO A 373 -6.97 19.00 -18.30
CA PRO A 373 -6.09 18.00 -18.90
C PRO A 373 -4.61 18.29 -18.62
N LEU A 374 -3.77 17.25 -18.49
CA LEU A 374 -2.35 17.39 -18.13
C LEU A 374 -1.54 18.28 -19.10
N ASN A 375 -1.97 18.39 -20.37
CA ASN A 375 -1.35 19.27 -21.37
C ASN A 375 -1.76 20.74 -21.27
N LYS A 376 -2.63 21.10 -20.32
CA LYS A 376 -3.05 22.47 -20.01
C LYS A 376 -2.37 23.04 -18.77
N VAL A 377 -1.68 22.24 -17.97
CA VAL A 377 -0.95 22.69 -16.78
C VAL A 377 0.50 22.25 -16.87
N THR A 378 1.42 23.21 -16.89
CA THR A 378 2.87 22.97 -16.95
C THR A 378 3.50 23.34 -15.61
N LEU A 379 4.15 22.39 -14.94
CA LEU A 379 4.97 22.68 -13.76
C LEU A 379 6.12 23.63 -14.14
N SER A 380 6.37 24.62 -13.30
CA SER A 380 7.43 25.61 -13.46
C SER A 380 8.49 25.48 -12.37
N ASN A 381 9.64 26.11 -12.61
CA ASN A 381 10.65 26.36 -11.58
C ASN A 381 10.09 27.33 -10.52
N ASP A 382 10.75 27.44 -9.37
CA ASP A 382 10.39 28.38 -8.30
C ASP A 382 10.64 29.85 -8.70
N ALA A 383 10.36 30.81 -7.81
CA ALA A 383 10.52 32.24 -8.10
C ALA A 383 11.98 32.64 -8.30
N HIS A 384 12.92 31.84 -7.79
CA HIS A 384 14.36 31.96 -8.02
C HIS A 384 14.86 31.19 -9.26
N GLY A 385 13.98 30.52 -10.01
CA GLY A 385 14.32 29.77 -11.21
C GLY A 385 14.95 28.40 -10.96
N GLN A 386 14.91 27.87 -9.73
CA GLN A 386 15.41 26.55 -9.39
C GLN A 386 14.35 25.47 -9.67
N LYS A 387 14.79 24.21 -9.88
CA LYS A 387 13.84 23.10 -10.03
C LYS A 387 13.11 22.86 -8.70
N THR A 388 11.79 22.77 -8.77
CA THR A 388 10.98 22.34 -7.61
C THR A 388 11.09 20.83 -7.42
N LYS A 389 10.82 20.32 -6.20
CA LYS A 389 10.82 18.87 -5.92
C LYS A 389 9.90 18.07 -6.84
N PHE A 390 8.79 18.69 -7.27
CA PHE A 390 7.88 18.15 -8.28
C PHE A 390 8.56 17.96 -9.64
N ILE A 391 9.35 18.95 -10.10
CA ILE A 391 10.12 18.85 -11.33
C ILE A 391 11.25 17.84 -11.19
N GLU A 392 12.00 17.84 -10.07
CA GLU A 392 13.06 16.85 -9.81
C GLU A 392 12.53 15.42 -9.92
N ASN A 393 11.46 15.11 -9.18
CA ASN A 393 10.91 13.75 -9.16
C ASN A 393 10.24 13.40 -10.51
N ARG A 394 9.48 14.31 -11.13
CA ARG A 394 8.95 14.11 -12.49
C ARG A 394 10.06 13.79 -13.49
N ASP A 395 11.14 14.57 -13.49
CA ASP A 395 12.21 14.45 -14.49
C ASP A 395 12.99 13.14 -14.35
N LYS A 396 13.26 12.67 -13.11
CA LYS A 396 13.83 11.33 -12.85
C LYS A 396 12.99 10.24 -13.53
N PHE A 397 11.67 10.27 -13.32
CA PHE A 397 10.75 9.29 -13.87
C PHE A 397 10.61 9.38 -15.39
N LEU A 398 10.40 10.58 -15.95
CA LEU A 398 10.28 10.78 -17.39
C LEU A 398 11.54 10.34 -18.15
N THR A 399 12.73 10.62 -17.61
CA THR A 399 14.01 10.31 -18.26
C THR A 399 14.20 8.81 -18.43
N VAL A 400 14.01 8.02 -17.37
CA VAL A 400 14.14 6.55 -17.44
C VAL A 400 12.97 5.94 -18.22
N LEU A 401 11.73 6.42 -18.03
CA LEU A 401 10.57 5.93 -18.79
C LEU A 401 10.74 6.12 -20.31
N ALA A 402 11.37 7.20 -20.75
CA ALA A 402 11.72 7.44 -22.15
C ALA A 402 12.76 6.46 -22.71
N GLN A 403 13.61 5.88 -21.85
CA GLN A 403 14.68 4.95 -22.21
C GLN A 403 14.23 3.47 -22.23
N THR A 404 13.23 3.07 -21.43
CA THR A 404 12.68 1.69 -21.39
C THR A 404 12.41 1.08 -22.77
N ASP A 405 12.66 -0.22 -22.99
CA ASP A 405 12.17 -0.92 -24.19
C ASP A 405 10.70 -1.35 -23.99
N PRO A 406 9.74 -0.86 -24.82
CA PRO A 406 8.36 -1.36 -24.83
C PRO A 406 8.24 -2.89 -24.97
N ASN A 407 9.23 -3.56 -25.57
CA ASN A 407 9.22 -5.01 -25.74
C ASN A 407 9.25 -5.78 -24.42
N SER A 408 9.88 -5.26 -23.37
CA SER A 408 9.85 -5.90 -22.04
C SER A 408 8.42 -5.94 -21.48
N PHE A 409 7.66 -4.86 -21.65
CA PHE A 409 6.24 -4.77 -21.31
C PHE A 409 5.33 -5.54 -22.28
N LEU A 410 5.85 -6.13 -23.36
CA LEU A 410 5.10 -6.97 -24.29
C LEU A 410 5.53 -8.45 -24.23
N PHE A 411 6.61 -8.77 -23.50
CA PHE A 411 7.24 -10.09 -23.50
C PHE A 411 6.25 -11.19 -23.08
N MET A 412 5.61 -11.05 -21.92
CA MET A 412 4.70 -12.07 -21.38
C MET A 412 3.39 -12.19 -22.18
N PHE A 413 2.95 -11.11 -22.83
CA PHE A 413 1.82 -11.15 -23.78
C PHE A 413 2.19 -11.95 -25.03
N ARG A 414 3.36 -11.71 -25.63
CA ARG A 414 3.83 -12.50 -26.78
C ARG A 414 4.01 -13.96 -26.41
N GLN A 415 4.55 -14.26 -25.22
CA GLN A 415 4.71 -15.63 -24.74
C GLN A 415 3.36 -16.37 -24.66
N ALA A 416 2.36 -15.81 -23.98
CA ALA A 416 1.05 -16.45 -23.83
C ALA A 416 0.36 -16.68 -25.20
N TYR A 417 0.58 -15.80 -26.17
CA TYR A 417 0.06 -15.95 -27.53
C TYR A 417 1.00 -16.77 -28.45
N GLY A 418 2.01 -17.46 -27.91
CA GLY A 418 2.93 -18.30 -28.66
C GLY A 418 3.77 -17.57 -29.73
N GLN A 419 3.94 -16.25 -29.62
CA GLN A 419 4.61 -15.42 -30.61
C GLN A 419 6.12 -15.34 -30.36
N LYS A 420 6.92 -15.29 -31.43
CA LYS A 420 8.37 -15.08 -31.34
C LYS A 420 8.66 -13.70 -30.71
N GLN A 421 9.60 -13.65 -29.78
CA GLN A 421 10.12 -12.40 -29.23
C GLN A 421 11.05 -11.68 -30.22
N PRO A 422 11.00 -10.34 -30.32
CA PRO A 422 12.06 -9.54 -30.93
C PRO A 422 13.40 -9.69 -30.22
N GLU A 423 14.51 -9.45 -30.91
CA GLU A 423 15.86 -9.74 -30.38
C GLU A 423 16.29 -8.81 -29.23
N SER A 424 15.70 -7.62 -29.09
CA SER A 424 15.91 -6.73 -27.94
C SER A 424 15.02 -7.05 -26.72
N ALA A 425 14.09 -8.01 -26.85
CA ALA A 425 13.05 -8.22 -25.85
C ALA A 425 13.55 -9.02 -24.65
N HIS A 426 13.86 -8.33 -23.56
CA HIS A 426 14.18 -8.94 -22.26
C HIS A 426 12.93 -8.97 -21.35
N PRO A 427 12.66 -10.07 -20.63
CA PRO A 427 11.53 -10.15 -19.70
C PRO A 427 11.72 -9.20 -18.50
N LEU A 428 10.60 -8.74 -17.92
CA LEU A 428 10.63 -7.97 -16.67
C LEU A 428 10.87 -8.87 -15.45
N GLY A 429 11.48 -8.28 -14.42
CA GLY A 429 11.62 -8.86 -13.09
C GLY A 429 10.44 -8.54 -12.15
N GLY A 430 10.63 -8.80 -10.86
CA GLY A 430 9.60 -8.54 -9.83
C GLY A 430 8.38 -9.45 -10.02
N TRP A 431 7.17 -8.89 -9.94
CA TRP A 431 5.91 -9.63 -10.04
C TRP A 431 5.43 -9.83 -11.49
N ASP A 432 6.22 -9.37 -12.46
CA ASP A 432 5.97 -9.54 -13.90
C ASP A 432 6.86 -10.65 -14.55
N THR A 433 7.55 -11.47 -13.74
CA THR A 433 8.32 -12.63 -14.21
C THR A 433 7.43 -13.73 -14.80
N GLU A 434 8.05 -14.64 -15.57
CA GLU A 434 7.38 -15.76 -16.23
C GLU A 434 6.59 -16.65 -15.24
N ASP A 435 7.20 -17.05 -14.12
CA ASP A 435 6.55 -17.86 -13.10
C ASP A 435 5.45 -17.14 -12.30
N THR A 436 5.36 -15.79 -12.37
CA THR A 436 4.49 -15.02 -11.48
C THR A 436 3.08 -14.85 -12.03
N LYS A 437 2.10 -15.24 -11.22
CA LYS A 437 0.65 -15.19 -11.52
C LYS A 437 0.07 -13.79 -11.77
N LEU A 438 0.73 -12.73 -11.31
CA LEU A 438 0.26 -11.34 -11.47
C LEU A 438 0.70 -10.69 -12.80
N ARG A 439 1.64 -11.32 -13.53
CA ARG A 439 2.34 -10.76 -14.69
C ARG A 439 1.42 -10.13 -15.74
N GLY A 440 1.90 -9.07 -16.39
CA GLY A 440 1.12 -8.16 -17.22
C GLY A 440 0.61 -6.92 -16.47
N HIS A 441 0.76 -6.84 -15.15
CA HIS A 441 0.26 -5.69 -14.39
C HIS A 441 1.16 -4.46 -14.55
N ALA A 442 2.48 -4.64 -14.62
CA ALA A 442 3.43 -3.58 -14.97
C ALA A 442 3.08 -2.94 -16.31
N THR A 443 2.69 -3.77 -17.29
CA THR A 443 2.28 -3.33 -18.63
C THR A 443 1.08 -2.39 -18.57
N GLY A 444 0.07 -2.71 -17.76
CA GLY A 444 -1.08 -1.85 -17.57
C GLY A 444 -0.73 -0.48 -16.97
N HIS A 445 0.05 -0.47 -15.88
CA HIS A 445 0.55 0.79 -15.30
C HIS A 445 1.42 1.58 -16.30
N TYR A 446 2.26 0.89 -17.09
CA TYR A 446 3.11 1.49 -18.11
C TYR A 446 2.28 2.19 -19.19
N LEU A 447 1.19 1.58 -19.68
CA LEU A 447 0.25 2.20 -20.63
C LEU A 447 -0.35 3.50 -20.08
N SER A 448 -0.79 3.51 -18.81
CA SER A 448 -1.24 4.73 -18.12
C SER A 448 -0.12 5.77 -17.98
N ALA A 449 1.07 5.37 -17.53
CA ALA A 449 2.19 6.27 -17.32
C ALA A 449 2.72 6.90 -18.61
N ILE A 450 2.82 6.16 -19.73
CA ILE A 450 3.23 6.74 -21.02
C ILE A 450 2.15 7.67 -21.62
N ALA A 451 0.86 7.43 -21.35
CA ALA A 451 -0.23 8.34 -21.73
C ALA A 451 -0.21 9.64 -20.90
N GLN A 452 0.05 9.52 -19.60
CA GLN A 452 0.20 10.63 -18.66
C GLN A 452 1.46 11.45 -19.01
N ALA A 453 2.58 10.79 -19.32
CA ALA A 453 3.82 11.40 -19.80
C ALA A 453 3.65 12.12 -21.15
N TYR A 454 3.10 11.45 -22.18
CA TYR A 454 2.78 12.09 -23.47
C TYR A 454 1.95 13.36 -23.31
N SER A 455 1.02 13.37 -22.34
CA SER A 455 0.17 14.52 -22.05
C SER A 455 0.91 15.62 -21.28
N SER A 456 1.74 15.27 -20.29
CA SER A 456 2.42 16.24 -19.44
C SER A 456 3.66 16.87 -20.09
N THR A 457 4.36 16.16 -20.98
CA THR A 457 5.56 16.69 -21.67
C THR A 457 5.24 17.57 -22.88
N GLY A 458 4.10 18.25 -22.89
CA GLY A 458 3.70 19.15 -24.00
C GLY A 458 4.69 20.30 -24.27
N TYR A 459 5.56 20.60 -23.29
CA TYR A 459 6.66 21.58 -23.37
C TYR A 459 7.93 21.03 -24.06
N ASP A 460 8.10 19.71 -24.18
CA ASP A 460 9.23 19.05 -24.84
C ASP A 460 8.72 18.16 -25.98
N LYS A 461 8.93 18.61 -27.22
CA LYS A 461 8.44 17.90 -28.41
C LYS A 461 9.22 16.64 -28.75
N ALA A 462 10.49 16.54 -28.36
CA ALA A 462 11.28 15.33 -28.58
C ALA A 462 10.83 14.22 -27.63
N LEU A 463 10.64 14.56 -26.35
CA LEU A 463 10.16 13.66 -25.31
C LEU A 463 8.69 13.27 -25.54
N GLN A 464 7.83 14.21 -25.94
CA GLN A 464 6.44 13.91 -26.34
C GLN A 464 6.38 12.96 -27.54
N ALA A 465 7.22 13.15 -28.56
CA ALA A 465 7.31 12.26 -29.71
C ALA A 465 7.87 10.87 -29.35
N ASN A 466 8.80 10.78 -28.40
CA ASN A 466 9.27 9.51 -27.84
C ASN A 466 8.10 8.71 -27.23
N PHE A 467 7.33 9.31 -26.32
CA PHE A 467 6.17 8.62 -25.72
C PHE A 467 5.08 8.29 -26.74
N GLN A 468 4.84 9.14 -27.74
CA GLN A 468 3.90 8.84 -28.83
C GLN A 468 4.30 7.59 -29.63
N LYS A 469 5.61 7.41 -29.92
CA LYS A 469 6.13 6.20 -30.57
C LYS A 469 5.90 4.95 -29.70
N LYS A 470 6.21 5.02 -28.39
CA LYS A 470 5.96 3.92 -27.44
C LYS A 470 4.48 3.55 -27.38
N ILE A 471 3.59 4.52 -27.20
CA ILE A 471 2.12 4.33 -27.23
C ILE A 471 1.68 3.60 -28.50
N THR A 472 2.14 4.09 -29.66
CA THR A 472 1.74 3.53 -30.96
C THR A 472 2.19 2.07 -31.11
N TYR A 473 3.41 1.75 -30.68
CA TYR A 473 3.96 0.39 -30.72
C TYR A 473 3.22 -0.57 -29.77
N MET A 474 3.05 -0.16 -28.49
CA MET A 474 2.32 -0.92 -27.48
C MET A 474 0.89 -1.24 -27.94
N VAL A 475 0.14 -0.23 -28.41
CA VAL A 475 -1.25 -0.41 -28.82
C VAL A 475 -1.37 -1.25 -30.09
N ASN A 476 -0.44 -1.12 -31.05
CA ASN A 476 -0.46 -1.97 -32.25
C ASN A 476 -0.25 -3.44 -31.86
N THR A 477 0.80 -3.76 -31.08
CA THR A 477 1.06 -5.14 -30.66
C THR A 477 -0.10 -5.72 -29.84
N LEU A 478 -0.61 -4.99 -28.83
CA LEU A 478 -1.74 -5.46 -28.02
C LEU A 478 -3.03 -5.62 -28.83
N TYR A 479 -3.28 -4.75 -29.82
CA TYR A 479 -4.42 -4.89 -30.74
C TYR A 479 -4.29 -6.13 -31.61
N GLU A 480 -3.11 -6.38 -32.17
CA GLU A 480 -2.82 -7.54 -33.03
C GLU A 480 -2.96 -8.85 -32.25
N LEU A 481 -2.41 -8.94 -31.04
CA LEU A 481 -2.60 -10.11 -30.14
C LEU A 481 -4.08 -10.30 -29.76
N ALA A 482 -4.79 -9.23 -29.39
CA ALA A 482 -6.22 -9.29 -29.09
C ALA A 482 -7.08 -9.72 -30.31
N GLN A 483 -6.60 -9.52 -31.54
CA GLN A 483 -7.27 -10.03 -32.74
C GLN A 483 -7.13 -11.54 -32.93
N LEU A 484 -6.21 -12.23 -32.25
CA LEU A 484 -6.04 -13.67 -32.33
C LEU A 484 -7.02 -14.45 -31.45
N SER A 485 -7.45 -13.85 -30.32
CA SER A 485 -8.21 -14.58 -29.30
C SER A 485 -9.59 -15.03 -29.78
N GLY A 486 -9.90 -16.30 -29.58
CA GLY A 486 -11.21 -16.90 -29.89
C GLY A 486 -11.55 -16.99 -31.39
N LYS A 487 -10.56 -16.95 -32.28
CA LYS A 487 -10.73 -17.01 -33.75
C LYS A 487 -9.96 -18.18 -34.37
N PRO A 488 -10.39 -18.72 -35.53
CA PRO A 488 -9.73 -19.88 -36.15
C PRO A 488 -8.30 -19.57 -36.62
N VAL A 489 -7.37 -20.48 -36.32
CA VAL A 489 -6.03 -20.52 -36.93
C VAL A 489 -6.12 -21.16 -38.32
N LYS A 490 -5.32 -20.69 -39.28
CA LYS A 490 -5.26 -21.22 -40.65
C LYS A 490 -5.00 -22.73 -40.63
N GLY A 491 -6.00 -23.51 -41.06
CA GLY A 491 -5.96 -24.98 -41.09
C GLY A 491 -6.72 -25.68 -39.95
N SER A 492 -7.04 -24.99 -38.85
CA SER A 492 -7.90 -25.53 -37.79
C SER A 492 -9.39 -25.33 -38.12
N ARG A 493 -10.21 -26.35 -37.86
CA ARG A 493 -11.68 -26.24 -37.78
C ARG A 493 -12.19 -26.08 -36.34
N VAL A 494 -11.31 -26.20 -35.34
CA VAL A 494 -11.67 -26.17 -33.91
C VAL A 494 -11.12 -24.89 -33.28
N TYR A 495 -12.02 -24.08 -32.74
CA TYR A 495 -11.75 -22.84 -32.02
C TYR A 495 -12.96 -22.53 -31.11
N GLN A 496 -12.78 -21.65 -30.12
CA GLN A 496 -13.85 -21.24 -29.21
C GLN A 496 -13.94 -19.71 -29.11
N SER A 497 -14.98 -19.15 -29.71
CA SER A 497 -15.27 -17.71 -29.65
C SER A 497 -16.04 -17.27 -28.41
N ASN A 498 -16.75 -18.17 -27.72
CA ASN A 498 -17.53 -17.82 -26.52
C ASN A 498 -16.64 -17.74 -25.26
N PRO A 499 -16.52 -16.57 -24.60
CA PRO A 499 -15.77 -16.42 -23.34
C PRO A 499 -16.18 -17.36 -22.19
N GLN A 500 -17.38 -17.93 -22.23
CA GLN A 500 -17.91 -18.83 -21.21
C GLN A 500 -17.53 -20.30 -21.41
N ALA A 501 -17.34 -20.74 -22.66
CA ALA A 501 -17.21 -22.14 -23.04
C ALA A 501 -15.76 -22.54 -23.37
N ILE A 502 -14.81 -21.84 -22.75
CA ILE A 502 -13.35 -22.04 -22.89
C ILE A 502 -13.00 -23.46 -22.39
N PRO A 503 -12.40 -24.33 -23.22
CA PRO A 503 -12.01 -25.67 -22.82
C PRO A 503 -10.80 -25.66 -21.87
N MET A 504 -10.57 -26.77 -21.16
CA MET A 504 -9.32 -27.01 -20.44
C MET A 504 -8.12 -27.02 -21.41
N GLY A 505 -6.92 -26.77 -20.89
CA GLY A 505 -5.71 -26.76 -21.71
C GLY A 505 -5.39 -28.12 -22.35
N PRO A 506 -4.71 -28.16 -23.52
CA PRO A 506 -4.27 -29.42 -24.12
C PRO A 506 -3.48 -30.29 -23.12
N GLY A 507 -3.90 -31.54 -22.93
CA GLY A 507 -3.28 -32.48 -21.98
C GLY A 507 -3.57 -32.22 -20.49
N LYS A 508 -4.39 -31.22 -20.14
CA LYS A 508 -4.75 -30.89 -18.75
C LYS A 508 -6.05 -31.59 -18.34
N THR A 509 -6.11 -32.09 -17.11
CA THR A 509 -7.33 -32.71 -16.50
C THR A 509 -8.17 -31.73 -15.68
N ALA A 510 -7.68 -30.51 -15.47
CA ALA A 510 -8.34 -29.41 -14.78
C ALA A 510 -7.81 -28.06 -15.32
N PHE A 511 -8.44 -26.96 -14.94
CA PHE A 511 -7.83 -25.63 -15.09
C PHE A 511 -6.75 -25.45 -14.03
N ASP A 512 -5.55 -25.02 -14.45
CA ASP A 512 -4.42 -24.73 -13.57
C ASP A 512 -3.75 -23.40 -13.94
N SER A 513 -2.94 -22.89 -13.01
CA SER A 513 -2.20 -21.63 -13.14
C SER A 513 -0.73 -21.89 -13.51
N ASP A 514 -0.45 -22.91 -14.32
CA ASP A 514 0.93 -23.24 -14.69
C ASP A 514 1.42 -22.31 -15.81
N LEU A 515 2.15 -21.25 -15.43
CA LEU A 515 2.64 -20.21 -16.34
C LEU A 515 4.08 -20.46 -16.82
N SER A 516 4.70 -21.57 -16.41
CA SER A 516 6.05 -21.97 -16.81
C SER A 516 6.12 -22.29 -18.31
N THR A 517 7.30 -22.16 -18.93
CA THR A 517 7.51 -22.34 -20.37
C THR A 517 7.00 -23.68 -20.92
N ALA A 518 7.05 -24.73 -20.10
CA ALA A 518 6.59 -26.08 -20.45
C ALA A 518 5.14 -26.38 -20.03
N GLY A 519 4.56 -25.58 -19.13
CA GLY A 519 3.22 -25.80 -18.56
C GLY A 519 2.14 -24.87 -19.10
N ILE A 520 2.52 -23.73 -19.68
CA ILE A 520 1.62 -22.72 -20.23
C ILE A 520 0.95 -23.21 -21.51
N ARG A 521 -0.38 -23.10 -21.56
CA ARG A 521 -1.16 -23.28 -22.80
C ARG A 521 -1.06 -22.02 -23.66
N ASN A 522 -0.89 -22.20 -24.97
CA ASN A 522 -0.84 -21.11 -25.96
C ASN A 522 -1.94 -21.25 -27.03
N ASP A 523 -3.04 -21.93 -26.72
CA ASP A 523 -4.17 -22.23 -27.61
C ASP A 523 -5.17 -21.05 -27.70
N TYR A 524 -4.67 -19.84 -27.95
CA TYR A 524 -5.43 -18.58 -27.88
C TYR A 524 -6.72 -18.54 -28.73
N TRP A 525 -6.81 -19.36 -29.78
CA TRP A 525 -8.03 -19.57 -30.56
C TRP A 525 -9.20 -20.13 -29.74
N ASN A 526 -8.95 -20.62 -28.53
CA ASN A 526 -9.95 -21.17 -27.62
C ASN A 526 -10.36 -20.23 -26.47
N TRP A 527 -9.75 -19.06 -26.32
CA TRP A 527 -9.90 -18.21 -25.10
C TRP A 527 -11.09 -17.23 -25.14
N GLY A 528 -11.95 -17.34 -26.16
CA GLY A 528 -13.05 -16.41 -26.40
C GLY A 528 -12.62 -15.10 -27.05
N VAL A 529 -13.53 -14.48 -27.80
CA VAL A 529 -13.26 -13.21 -28.49
C VAL A 529 -13.13 -12.08 -27.47
N GLY A 530 -12.11 -11.25 -27.64
CA GLY A 530 -11.88 -10.04 -26.84
C GLY A 530 -11.01 -10.21 -25.59
N PHE A 531 -10.56 -11.43 -25.28
CA PHE A 531 -9.53 -11.63 -24.26
C PHE A 531 -8.18 -11.07 -24.71
N ILE A 532 -7.48 -10.42 -23.78
CA ILE A 532 -6.05 -10.11 -23.87
C ILE A 532 -5.47 -9.98 -22.46
N SER A 533 -4.41 -10.74 -22.19
CA SER A 533 -3.65 -10.73 -20.94
C SER A 533 -2.25 -11.30 -21.20
N ALA A 534 -1.36 -11.18 -20.23
CA ALA A 534 -0.04 -11.80 -20.23
C ALA A 534 -0.05 -13.29 -19.80
N TYR A 535 -1.23 -13.86 -19.55
CA TYR A 535 -1.44 -15.27 -19.21
C TYR A 535 -2.79 -15.78 -19.73
N PRO A 536 -2.97 -17.12 -19.85
CA PRO A 536 -4.23 -17.75 -20.27
C PRO A 536 -5.43 -17.44 -19.33
N PRO A 537 -6.69 -17.60 -19.79
CA PRO A 537 -7.90 -17.23 -19.04
C PRO A 537 -8.18 -18.10 -17.80
N ASP A 538 -7.39 -19.15 -17.59
CA ASP A 538 -7.59 -20.21 -16.60
C ASP A 538 -7.64 -19.67 -15.16
N GLN A 539 -6.86 -18.63 -14.81
CA GLN A 539 -6.93 -18.01 -13.49
C GLN A 539 -8.31 -17.39 -13.17
N PHE A 540 -9.02 -16.86 -14.18
CA PHE A 540 -10.37 -16.32 -14.01
C PHE A 540 -11.36 -17.48 -13.76
N ILE A 541 -11.24 -18.56 -14.53
CA ILE A 541 -12.04 -19.79 -14.38
C ILE A 541 -11.81 -20.42 -13.00
N MET A 542 -10.57 -20.42 -12.50
CA MET A 542 -10.22 -20.88 -11.16
C MET A 542 -10.81 -20.00 -10.05
N LEU A 543 -10.80 -18.66 -10.20
CA LEU A 543 -11.44 -17.74 -9.26
C LEU A 543 -12.96 -17.99 -9.18
N GLU A 544 -13.61 -18.16 -10.34
CA GLU A 544 -15.03 -18.48 -10.45
C GLU A 544 -15.39 -19.83 -9.81
N ASN A 545 -14.42 -20.75 -9.70
CA ASN A 545 -14.54 -22.02 -8.97
C ASN A 545 -14.01 -21.96 -7.53
N GLY A 546 -13.71 -20.76 -7.01
CA GLY A 546 -13.40 -20.52 -5.61
C GLY A 546 -11.93 -20.67 -5.21
N ALA A 547 -10.99 -20.69 -6.16
CA ALA A 547 -9.56 -20.75 -5.89
C ALA A 547 -9.08 -19.63 -4.92
N LYS A 548 -7.89 -19.84 -4.36
CA LYS A 548 -7.32 -18.99 -3.31
C LYS A 548 -5.96 -18.44 -3.71
N TYR A 549 -5.50 -17.44 -2.97
CA TYR A 549 -4.23 -16.79 -3.21
C TYR A 549 -3.06 -17.74 -2.94
N GLY A 550 -2.00 -17.63 -3.75
CA GLY A 550 -0.71 -18.27 -3.51
C GLY A 550 0.01 -18.75 -4.77
N GLY A 551 1.18 -19.35 -4.59
CA GLY A 551 2.08 -19.74 -5.68
C GLY A 551 1.77 -21.07 -6.38
N GLN A 552 0.96 -21.96 -5.79
CA GLN A 552 0.74 -23.31 -6.31
C GLN A 552 -0.05 -23.36 -7.63
N LYS A 553 -0.03 -24.50 -8.34
CA LYS A 553 -0.76 -24.66 -9.63
C LYS A 553 -2.28 -24.62 -9.50
N ASN A 554 -2.82 -24.86 -8.30
CA ASN A 554 -4.25 -24.75 -7.95
C ASN A 554 -4.61 -23.43 -7.25
N GLN A 555 -3.67 -22.49 -7.15
CA GLN A 555 -3.83 -21.15 -6.58
C GLN A 555 -3.72 -20.09 -7.68
N ILE A 556 -4.08 -18.84 -7.38
CA ILE A 556 -4.10 -17.72 -8.34
C ILE A 556 -3.62 -16.42 -7.69
N TRP A 557 -3.36 -15.37 -8.47
CA TRP A 557 -3.06 -14.04 -7.95
C TRP A 557 -3.86 -12.97 -8.72
N ALA A 558 -4.86 -12.41 -8.04
CA ALA A 558 -5.60 -11.19 -8.44
C ALA A 558 -5.87 -11.03 -9.95
N PRO A 559 -6.52 -11.99 -10.65
CA PRO A 559 -6.58 -11.96 -12.12
C PRO A 559 -7.33 -10.74 -12.68
N TYR A 560 -8.34 -10.24 -11.95
CA TYR A 560 -9.04 -9.01 -12.32
C TYR A 560 -8.24 -7.74 -12.00
N TYR A 561 -7.31 -7.74 -11.02
CA TYR A 561 -6.39 -6.62 -10.77
C TYR A 561 -5.48 -6.35 -11.97
N THR A 562 -4.89 -7.41 -12.56
CA THR A 562 -4.04 -7.31 -13.75
C THR A 562 -4.86 -6.78 -14.93
N LEU A 563 -6.05 -7.36 -15.15
CA LEU A 563 -6.94 -6.96 -16.24
C LEU A 563 -7.39 -5.49 -16.10
N HIS A 564 -7.66 -5.02 -14.88
CA HIS A 564 -7.92 -3.63 -14.57
C HIS A 564 -6.76 -2.71 -15.00
N LYS A 565 -5.49 -3.03 -14.72
CA LYS A 565 -4.38 -2.14 -15.13
C LYS A 565 -4.30 -2.03 -16.65
N ILE A 566 -4.42 -3.15 -17.36
CA ILE A 566 -4.38 -3.18 -18.82
C ILE A 566 -5.54 -2.34 -19.39
N LEU A 567 -6.75 -2.53 -18.85
CA LEU A 567 -7.95 -1.81 -19.28
C LEU A 567 -7.87 -0.31 -18.99
N ALA A 568 -7.46 0.08 -17.78
CA ALA A 568 -7.29 1.48 -17.38
C ALA A 568 -6.26 2.19 -18.27
N GLY A 569 -5.11 1.56 -18.53
CA GLY A 569 -4.07 2.08 -19.40
C GLY A 569 -4.51 2.28 -20.86
N LEU A 570 -5.30 1.35 -21.41
CA LEU A 570 -5.89 1.50 -22.75
C LEU A 570 -6.92 2.65 -22.80
N ILE A 571 -7.72 2.84 -21.74
CA ILE A 571 -8.65 3.97 -21.63
C ILE A 571 -7.89 5.30 -21.47
N ASP A 572 -6.82 5.33 -20.67
CA ASP A 572 -5.97 6.52 -20.49
C ASP A 572 -5.29 6.91 -21.81
N ILE A 573 -4.73 5.95 -22.55
CA ILE A 573 -4.20 6.19 -23.90
C ILE A 573 -5.30 6.74 -24.83
N TYR A 574 -6.51 6.19 -24.81
CA TYR A 574 -7.60 6.72 -25.63
C TYR A 574 -7.96 8.17 -25.23
N LYS A 575 -8.07 8.47 -23.93
CA LYS A 575 -8.34 9.82 -23.42
C LYS A 575 -7.22 10.81 -23.78
N ALA A 576 -5.96 10.37 -23.80
CA ALA A 576 -4.80 11.21 -24.09
C ALA A 576 -4.54 11.44 -25.59
N THR A 577 -4.89 10.48 -26.46
CA THR A 577 -4.46 10.46 -27.87
C THR A 577 -5.58 10.27 -28.90
N GLY A 578 -6.80 9.93 -28.46
CA GLY A 578 -7.91 9.55 -29.35
C GLY A 578 -7.74 8.19 -30.05
N ASN A 579 -6.71 7.42 -29.74
CA ASN A 579 -6.33 6.19 -30.44
C ASN A 579 -7.46 5.13 -30.42
N LYS A 580 -8.08 4.91 -31.60
CA LYS A 580 -9.23 4.01 -31.76
C LYS A 580 -8.88 2.52 -31.66
N LYS A 581 -7.62 2.11 -31.91
CA LYS A 581 -7.19 0.73 -31.61
C LYS A 581 -7.20 0.47 -30.10
N ALA A 582 -6.69 1.42 -29.29
CA ALA A 582 -6.68 1.29 -27.83
C ALA A 582 -8.10 1.16 -27.27
N LEU A 583 -9.03 2.02 -27.74
CA LEU A 583 -10.45 1.91 -27.38
C LEU A 583 -11.06 0.57 -27.83
N SER A 584 -10.76 0.11 -29.05
CA SER A 584 -11.26 -1.17 -29.55
C SER A 584 -10.82 -2.35 -28.68
N VAL A 585 -9.55 -2.39 -28.25
CA VAL A 585 -9.09 -3.43 -27.30
C VAL A 585 -9.84 -3.32 -25.97
N ALA A 586 -9.92 -2.12 -25.39
CA ALA A 586 -10.63 -1.88 -24.12
C ALA A 586 -12.12 -2.30 -24.17
N VAL A 587 -12.83 -1.96 -25.25
CA VAL A 587 -14.23 -2.34 -25.49
C VAL A 587 -14.40 -3.85 -25.60
N ASN A 588 -13.50 -4.53 -26.31
CA ASN A 588 -13.55 -5.99 -26.47
C ASN A 588 -13.19 -6.73 -25.17
N MET A 589 -12.23 -6.23 -24.38
CA MET A 589 -11.95 -6.72 -23.02
C MET A 589 -13.16 -6.59 -22.10
N GLY A 590 -13.79 -5.41 -22.10
CA GLY A 590 -15.01 -5.17 -21.33
C GLY A 590 -16.16 -6.12 -21.73
N GLY A 591 -16.28 -6.40 -23.03
CA GLY A 591 -17.23 -7.39 -23.57
C GLY A 591 -16.92 -8.83 -23.13
N TRP A 592 -15.65 -9.24 -23.10
CA TRP A 592 -15.23 -10.55 -22.60
C TRP A 592 -15.56 -10.71 -21.11
N VAL A 593 -15.23 -9.70 -20.30
CA VAL A 593 -15.54 -9.67 -18.85
C VAL A 593 -17.06 -9.72 -18.62
N PHE A 594 -17.83 -8.92 -19.36
CA PHE A 594 -19.29 -8.95 -19.30
C PHE A 594 -19.84 -10.37 -19.56
N LYS A 595 -19.40 -11.01 -20.65
CA LYS A 595 -19.88 -12.36 -21.01
C LYS A 595 -19.55 -13.39 -19.94
N ARG A 596 -18.39 -13.31 -19.27
CA ARG A 596 -18.09 -14.21 -18.14
C ARG A 596 -18.97 -13.91 -16.92
N LEU A 597 -18.89 -12.70 -16.37
CA LEU A 597 -19.51 -12.38 -15.07
C LEU A 597 -21.04 -12.36 -15.09
N ASN A 598 -21.67 -11.96 -16.20
CA ASN A 598 -23.13 -11.76 -16.28
C ASN A 598 -23.96 -13.03 -16.00
N ASN A 599 -23.38 -14.22 -16.20
CA ASN A 599 -24.07 -15.50 -16.00
C ASN A 599 -23.68 -16.20 -14.68
N LEU A 600 -22.84 -15.58 -13.85
CA LEU A 600 -22.49 -16.13 -12.53
C LEU A 600 -23.59 -15.82 -11.51
N PRO A 601 -23.95 -16.78 -10.63
CA PRO A 601 -24.84 -16.49 -9.50
C PRO A 601 -24.26 -15.39 -8.61
N GLN A 602 -25.11 -14.52 -8.06
CA GLN A 602 -24.68 -13.42 -7.17
C GLN A 602 -23.89 -13.93 -5.95
N GLU A 603 -24.27 -15.10 -5.40
CA GLU A 603 -23.53 -15.80 -4.34
C GLU A 603 -22.09 -16.18 -4.73
N GLN A 604 -21.81 -16.37 -6.01
CA GLN A 604 -20.46 -16.68 -6.49
C GLN A 604 -19.62 -15.40 -6.60
N LEU A 605 -20.18 -14.32 -7.16
CA LEU A 605 -19.55 -12.99 -7.18
C LEU A 605 -19.20 -12.52 -5.75
N ILE A 606 -20.11 -12.70 -4.80
CA ILE A 606 -19.88 -12.38 -3.38
C ILE A 606 -18.69 -13.16 -2.81
N LYS A 607 -18.58 -14.47 -3.07
CA LYS A 607 -17.43 -15.29 -2.63
C LYS A 607 -16.13 -14.91 -3.31
N MET A 608 -16.18 -14.51 -4.59
CA MET A 608 -15.03 -14.04 -5.35
C MET A 608 -14.48 -12.75 -4.71
N TRP A 609 -15.29 -11.69 -4.63
CA TRP A 609 -14.82 -10.37 -4.16
C TRP A 609 -14.47 -10.33 -2.67
N ASN A 610 -15.02 -11.23 -1.85
CA ASN A 610 -14.63 -11.40 -0.44
C ASN A 610 -13.39 -12.31 -0.24
N THR A 611 -12.80 -12.86 -1.30
CA THR A 611 -11.56 -13.64 -1.18
C THR A 611 -10.36 -12.69 -1.14
N TYR A 612 -9.57 -12.76 -0.07
CA TYR A 612 -8.30 -12.05 0.09
C TYR A 612 -7.34 -12.32 -1.08
N ILE A 613 -6.83 -11.24 -1.70
CA ILE A 613 -5.94 -11.15 -2.89
C ILE A 613 -6.43 -11.87 -4.15
N ALA A 614 -6.77 -13.15 -4.11
CA ALA A 614 -7.31 -13.86 -5.28
C ALA A 614 -8.62 -13.24 -5.79
N GLY A 615 -9.42 -12.63 -4.91
CA GLY A 615 -10.61 -11.85 -5.25
C GLY A 615 -10.36 -10.39 -5.60
N GLU A 616 -9.11 -9.93 -5.65
CA GLU A 616 -8.81 -8.53 -5.95
C GLU A 616 -9.02 -8.20 -7.44
N TYR A 617 -9.83 -7.16 -7.67
CA TYR A 617 -10.12 -6.59 -8.98
C TYR A 617 -9.66 -5.13 -9.13
N GLY A 618 -9.16 -4.51 -8.06
CA GLY A 618 -8.86 -3.08 -8.01
C GLY A 618 -10.05 -2.23 -8.48
N GLY A 619 -9.83 -1.32 -9.43
CA GLY A 619 -10.85 -0.46 -10.06
C GLY A 619 -11.44 -1.04 -11.35
N MET A 620 -11.81 -2.33 -11.38
CA MET A 620 -12.60 -2.85 -12.52
C MET A 620 -13.96 -2.14 -12.63
N ASN A 621 -14.64 -1.87 -11.51
CA ASN A 621 -15.88 -1.07 -11.49
C ASN A 621 -15.65 0.34 -12.06
N GLU A 622 -14.58 1.04 -11.65
CA GLU A 622 -14.15 2.33 -12.22
C GLU A 622 -13.97 2.24 -13.74
N SER A 623 -13.22 1.23 -14.21
CA SER A 623 -12.84 1.07 -15.61
C SER A 623 -14.04 0.75 -16.50
N MET A 624 -14.98 -0.05 -16.00
CA MET A 624 -16.22 -0.38 -16.70
C MET A 624 -17.22 0.80 -16.69
N ALA A 625 -17.30 1.57 -15.60
CA ALA A 625 -18.06 2.84 -15.56
C ALA A 625 -17.51 3.86 -16.57
N ARG A 626 -16.17 3.99 -16.63
CA ARG A 626 -15.47 4.85 -17.61
C ARG A 626 -15.69 4.38 -19.06
N LEU A 627 -15.76 3.08 -19.33
CA LEU A 627 -16.14 2.56 -20.65
C LEU A 627 -17.60 2.90 -21.01
N TYR A 628 -18.53 2.78 -20.07
CA TYR A 628 -19.91 3.24 -20.27
C TYR A 628 -19.95 4.75 -20.57
N GLU A 629 -19.21 5.59 -19.84
CA GLU A 629 -19.18 7.03 -20.13
C GLU A 629 -18.59 7.37 -21.52
N ILE A 630 -17.67 6.55 -22.04
CA ILE A 630 -17.07 6.74 -23.37
C ILE A 630 -17.96 6.21 -24.53
N THR A 631 -18.70 5.12 -24.30
CA THR A 631 -19.39 4.37 -25.37
C THR A 631 -20.92 4.37 -25.28
N LYS A 632 -21.46 4.67 -24.10
CA LYS A 632 -22.87 4.56 -23.70
C LYS A 632 -23.50 3.18 -23.92
N ASN A 633 -22.68 2.12 -24.04
CA ASN A 633 -23.14 0.74 -24.02
C ASN A 633 -23.56 0.32 -22.59
N PRO A 634 -24.85 0.03 -22.31
CA PRO A 634 -25.32 -0.30 -20.97
C PRO A 634 -24.72 -1.59 -20.39
N ASP A 635 -24.24 -2.52 -21.22
CA ASP A 635 -23.55 -3.74 -20.77
C ASP A 635 -22.35 -3.40 -19.88
N PHE A 636 -21.65 -2.29 -20.13
CA PHE A 636 -20.49 -1.88 -19.33
C PHE A 636 -20.88 -1.33 -17.96
N LEU A 637 -21.96 -0.55 -17.86
CA LEU A 637 -22.48 -0.11 -16.56
C LEU A 637 -23.03 -1.31 -15.76
N LYS A 638 -23.72 -2.24 -16.44
CA LYS A 638 -24.17 -3.49 -15.84
C LYS A 638 -22.98 -4.32 -15.32
N THR A 639 -21.91 -4.45 -16.12
CA THR A 639 -20.69 -5.16 -15.71
C THR A 639 -20.00 -4.48 -14.53
N ALA A 640 -20.00 -3.14 -14.47
CA ALA A 640 -19.43 -2.42 -13.36
C ALA A 640 -20.15 -2.75 -12.02
N LYS A 641 -21.49 -2.90 -12.04
CA LYS A 641 -22.27 -3.40 -10.89
C LYS A 641 -21.98 -4.86 -10.51
N LEU A 642 -21.50 -5.70 -11.44
CA LEU A 642 -21.07 -7.07 -11.11
C LEU A 642 -19.78 -7.11 -10.27
N PHE A 643 -19.04 -5.99 -10.21
CA PHE A 643 -17.89 -5.77 -9.33
C PHE A 643 -18.27 -5.03 -8.02
N ASP A 644 -19.54 -4.98 -7.64
CA ASP A 644 -19.91 -4.44 -6.32
C ASP A 644 -19.55 -5.44 -5.22
N ASN A 645 -18.65 -5.04 -4.32
CA ASN A 645 -18.27 -5.85 -3.16
C ASN A 645 -19.35 -5.75 -2.08
N ILE A 646 -20.43 -6.52 -2.27
CA ILE A 646 -21.67 -6.46 -1.49
C ILE A 646 -21.41 -6.37 0.03
N LYS A 647 -20.48 -7.16 0.57
CA LYS A 647 -20.18 -7.15 2.01
C LYS A 647 -19.59 -5.81 2.49
N VAL A 648 -18.69 -5.21 1.72
CA VAL A 648 -17.99 -3.96 2.08
C VAL A 648 -18.86 -2.74 1.78
N PHE A 649 -19.59 -2.77 0.67
CA PHE A 649 -20.42 -1.66 0.21
C PHE A 649 -21.76 -1.58 0.96
N TYR A 650 -22.39 -2.74 1.19
CA TYR A 650 -23.82 -2.86 1.53
C TYR A 650 -24.11 -3.81 2.71
N GLY A 651 -23.08 -4.46 3.27
CA GLY A 651 -23.17 -5.49 4.31
C GLY A 651 -23.74 -6.82 3.79
N ASP A 652 -24.91 -6.78 3.18
CA ASP A 652 -25.64 -7.94 2.64
C ASP A 652 -26.35 -7.63 1.31
N ARG A 653 -27.06 -8.63 0.78
CA ARG A 653 -27.82 -8.55 -0.49
C ARG A 653 -29.11 -7.71 -0.42
N MET A 654 -29.50 -7.28 0.78
CA MET A 654 -30.65 -6.40 1.01
C MET A 654 -30.24 -4.93 1.20
N HIS A 655 -28.92 -4.65 1.20
CA HIS A 655 -28.32 -3.34 1.46
C HIS A 655 -28.70 -2.81 2.85
N SER A 656 -28.76 -3.72 3.83
CA SER A 656 -29.18 -3.39 5.19
C SER A 656 -28.11 -2.64 6.00
N ASP A 657 -26.84 -2.67 5.59
CA ASP A 657 -25.68 -2.29 6.41
C ASP A 657 -24.50 -1.79 5.52
N GLY A 658 -23.26 -1.78 6.02
CA GLY A 658 -22.03 -1.50 5.26
C GLY A 658 -21.73 -0.01 5.04
N LEU A 659 -20.80 0.29 4.13
CA LEU A 659 -20.34 1.66 3.88
C LEU A 659 -21.44 2.60 3.35
N ALA A 660 -22.42 2.10 2.59
CA ALA A 660 -23.61 2.86 2.20
C ALA A 660 -24.40 3.38 3.41
N LYS A 661 -24.36 2.64 4.53
CA LYS A 661 -25.02 2.97 5.80
C LYS A 661 -24.04 3.51 6.87
N ASN A 662 -22.85 3.95 6.45
CA ASN A 662 -21.79 4.49 7.30
C ASN A 662 -21.26 3.52 8.38
N VAL A 663 -21.35 2.21 8.16
CA VAL A 663 -20.75 1.20 9.06
C VAL A 663 -19.34 0.84 8.61
N ASP A 664 -18.43 0.68 9.57
CA ASP A 664 -17.04 0.32 9.32
C ASP A 664 -16.89 -1.21 9.29
N VAL A 665 -17.03 -1.75 8.08
CA VAL A 665 -16.93 -3.17 7.74
C VAL A 665 -15.58 -3.56 7.11
N PHE A 666 -14.61 -2.64 7.03
CA PHE A 666 -13.31 -2.86 6.37
C PHE A 666 -12.12 -3.04 7.32
N ARG A 667 -12.38 -2.99 8.63
CA ARG A 667 -11.45 -3.38 9.72
C ARG A 667 -10.65 -4.65 9.38
N GLY A 668 -9.33 -4.58 9.52
CA GLY A 668 -8.45 -5.74 9.30
C GLY A 668 -8.31 -6.21 7.84
N LEU A 669 -8.94 -5.55 6.86
CA LEU A 669 -8.81 -5.92 5.44
C LEU A 669 -7.55 -5.30 4.80
N HIS A 670 -7.04 -5.94 3.75
CA HIS A 670 -5.96 -5.40 2.92
C HIS A 670 -6.40 -4.08 2.28
N ALA A 671 -5.62 -3.02 2.48
CA ALA A 671 -6.02 -1.66 2.12
C ALA A 671 -6.13 -1.45 0.61
N ASN A 672 -5.05 -1.70 -0.13
CA ASN A 672 -5.02 -1.47 -1.58
C ASN A 672 -5.85 -2.46 -2.40
N GLN A 673 -6.26 -3.63 -1.86
CA GLN A 673 -7.32 -4.45 -2.45
C GLN A 673 -8.67 -3.69 -2.50
N HIS A 674 -8.95 -2.84 -1.50
CA HIS A 674 -10.27 -2.24 -1.28
C HIS A 674 -10.38 -0.76 -1.68
N ILE A 675 -9.36 0.09 -1.43
CA ILE A 675 -9.42 1.52 -1.77
C ILE A 675 -9.76 1.76 -3.26
N PRO A 676 -9.20 1.03 -4.25
CA PRO A 676 -9.58 1.17 -5.66
C PRO A 676 -11.04 0.80 -5.96
N GLN A 677 -11.64 -0.10 -5.17
CA GLN A 677 -13.07 -0.44 -5.28
C GLN A 677 -13.93 0.79 -4.90
N ILE A 678 -13.51 1.51 -3.85
CA ILE A 678 -14.12 2.77 -3.40
C ILE A 678 -13.88 3.91 -4.41
N VAL A 679 -12.68 4.03 -4.99
CA VAL A 679 -12.42 4.94 -6.13
C VAL A 679 -13.39 4.66 -7.28
N GLY A 680 -13.68 3.39 -7.58
CA GLY A 680 -14.69 3.04 -8.57
C GLY A 680 -16.12 3.46 -8.20
N SER A 681 -16.46 3.56 -6.92
CA SER A 681 -17.80 3.98 -6.50
C SER A 681 -18.13 5.43 -6.91
N ILE A 682 -17.19 6.37 -6.84
CA ILE A 682 -17.48 7.77 -7.22
C ILE A 682 -17.65 7.95 -8.75
N GLU A 683 -16.96 7.16 -9.58
CA GLU A 683 -17.25 7.07 -11.03
C GLU A 683 -18.57 6.31 -11.30
N MET A 684 -18.92 5.29 -10.51
CA MET A 684 -20.22 4.60 -10.58
C MET A 684 -21.39 5.53 -10.25
N TYR A 685 -21.26 6.39 -9.24
CA TYR A 685 -22.25 7.44 -8.96
C TYR A 685 -22.40 8.40 -10.15
N GLN A 686 -21.28 8.83 -10.77
CA GLN A 686 -21.34 9.68 -11.96
C GLN A 686 -22.15 9.05 -13.10
N ALA A 687 -21.93 7.76 -13.35
CA ALA A 687 -22.52 6.99 -14.45
C ALA A 687 -23.98 6.56 -14.20
N SER A 688 -24.32 6.16 -12.97
CA SER A 688 -25.62 5.56 -12.62
C SER A 688 -26.60 6.48 -11.88
N LYS A 689 -26.11 7.55 -11.25
CA LYS A 689 -26.85 8.41 -10.29
C LYS A 689 -27.35 7.70 -9.03
N ASP A 690 -26.89 6.48 -8.79
CA ASP A 690 -27.28 5.66 -7.64
C ASP A 690 -26.63 6.18 -6.34
N ALA A 691 -27.47 6.63 -5.41
CA ALA A 691 -27.10 7.42 -4.24
C ALA A 691 -26.12 6.71 -3.30
N ASP A 692 -26.24 5.38 -3.14
CA ASP A 692 -25.40 4.64 -2.20
C ASP A 692 -23.92 4.68 -2.61
N TYR A 693 -23.58 4.79 -3.90
CA TYR A 693 -22.17 4.85 -4.32
C TYR A 693 -21.47 6.15 -3.87
N TYR A 694 -22.16 7.29 -3.85
CA TYR A 694 -21.58 8.52 -3.27
C TYR A 694 -21.38 8.35 -1.76
N LYS A 695 -22.36 7.75 -1.08
CA LYS A 695 -22.28 7.48 0.37
C LYS A 695 -21.13 6.54 0.72
N ILE A 696 -20.90 5.49 -0.08
CA ILE A 696 -19.76 4.59 0.06
C ILE A 696 -18.44 5.37 -0.06
N ALA A 697 -18.28 6.21 -1.09
CA ALA A 697 -17.09 7.03 -1.29
C ALA A 697 -16.81 8.00 -0.12
N ASP A 698 -17.82 8.76 0.31
CA ASP A 698 -17.69 9.80 1.31
C ASP A 698 -17.58 9.23 2.75
N ASN A 699 -18.38 8.23 3.11
CA ASN A 699 -18.28 7.56 4.42
C ASN A 699 -16.93 6.84 4.58
N PHE A 700 -16.42 6.21 3.52
CA PHE A 700 -15.08 5.62 3.55
C PHE A 700 -14.01 6.68 3.73
N TRP A 701 -14.05 7.77 2.95
CA TRP A 701 -13.04 8.84 3.03
C TRP A 701 -12.95 9.45 4.45
N HIS A 702 -14.09 9.78 5.06
CA HIS A 702 -14.12 10.30 6.44
C HIS A 702 -13.55 9.30 7.46
N LYS A 703 -13.98 8.03 7.43
CA LYS A 703 -13.40 6.99 8.31
C LYS A 703 -11.89 6.86 8.10
N MET A 704 -11.43 6.90 6.86
CA MET A 704 -10.00 6.78 6.55
C MET A 704 -9.17 7.92 7.13
N ILE A 705 -9.62 9.17 7.01
CA ILE A 705 -8.87 10.32 7.57
C ILE A 705 -8.95 10.38 9.11
N ASP A 706 -10.10 10.04 9.70
CA ASP A 706 -10.31 10.15 11.14
C ASP A 706 -9.72 8.97 11.93
N ASP A 707 -9.77 7.74 11.41
CA ASP A 707 -9.52 6.54 12.22
C ASP A 707 -8.36 5.65 11.75
N TYR A 708 -7.81 5.89 10.56
CA TYR A 708 -6.82 5.00 9.92
C TYR A 708 -5.60 5.71 9.29
N SER A 709 -5.56 7.04 9.25
CA SER A 709 -4.48 7.79 8.60
C SER A 709 -3.37 8.20 9.56
N TYR A 710 -2.12 7.98 9.13
CA TYR A 710 -0.93 8.54 9.77
C TYR A 710 -0.70 9.99 9.34
N SER A 711 0.19 10.71 10.04
CA SER A 711 0.46 12.13 9.84
C SER A 711 0.87 12.51 8.41
N ILE A 712 1.59 11.63 7.70
CA ILE A 712 1.96 11.81 6.28
C ILE A 712 0.78 11.70 5.29
N GLY A 713 -0.43 11.36 5.76
CA GLY A 713 -1.61 11.06 4.94
C GLY A 713 -1.70 9.60 4.46
N GLY A 714 -0.70 8.78 4.77
CA GLY A 714 -0.67 7.35 4.48
C GLY A 714 -1.52 6.51 5.42
N VAL A 715 -1.78 5.27 5.01
CA VAL A 715 -2.71 4.32 5.66
C VAL A 715 -2.15 2.89 5.58
N ALA A 716 -2.72 1.97 6.36
CA ALA A 716 -2.26 0.57 6.54
C ALA A 716 -0.93 0.42 7.30
N GLY A 717 -0.78 -0.70 8.00
CA GLY A 717 0.36 -0.98 8.88
C GLY A 717 -0.01 -1.73 10.16
N ALA A 718 -0.90 -2.73 10.07
CA ALA A 718 -1.46 -3.43 11.23
C ALA A 718 -0.44 -4.33 11.94
N ARG A 719 -0.35 -4.21 13.27
CA ARG A 719 0.51 -4.98 14.19
C ARG A 719 -0.20 -6.20 14.78
N ASN A 720 -1.52 -6.11 14.94
CA ASN A 720 -2.38 -7.09 15.60
C ASN A 720 -3.62 -7.41 14.73
N PRO A 721 -3.64 -8.51 13.93
CA PRO A 721 -2.48 -9.33 13.56
C PRO A 721 -1.46 -8.55 12.72
N SER A 722 -0.26 -9.10 12.55
CA SER A 722 0.85 -8.44 11.85
C SER A 722 0.66 -8.56 10.33
N ASN A 723 0.38 -7.43 9.67
CA ASN A 723 0.36 -7.30 8.21
C ASN A 723 0.45 -5.80 7.84
N ALA A 724 1.56 -5.41 7.19
CA ALA A 724 1.82 -4.01 6.81
C ALA A 724 0.83 -3.43 5.75
N GLU A 725 0.20 -4.29 4.95
CA GLU A 725 -0.71 -3.94 3.85
C GLU A 725 -2.18 -3.84 4.31
N CYS A 726 -2.48 -4.22 5.57
CA CYS A 726 -3.82 -4.21 6.13
C CYS A 726 -4.13 -2.99 7.00
N PHE A 727 -5.42 -2.62 7.03
CA PHE A 727 -6.00 -1.73 8.03
C PHE A 727 -5.96 -2.37 9.43
N VAL A 728 -5.93 -1.55 10.48
CA VAL A 728 -6.08 -2.05 11.86
C VAL A 728 -7.45 -2.70 12.07
N ALA A 729 -7.54 -3.71 12.94
CA ALA A 729 -8.80 -4.38 13.25
C ALA A 729 -9.72 -3.55 14.17
N GLN A 730 -9.16 -2.55 14.86
CA GLN A 730 -9.86 -1.65 15.76
C GLN A 730 -9.65 -0.20 15.28
N PRO A 731 -10.72 0.54 14.92
CA PRO A 731 -10.61 1.93 14.48
C PRO A 731 -9.96 2.83 15.54
N SER A 732 -9.38 3.95 15.09
CA SER A 732 -8.83 5.01 15.95
C SER A 732 -7.72 4.54 16.92
N SER A 733 -7.02 3.44 16.61
CA SER A 733 -6.05 2.79 17.51
C SER A 733 -4.66 2.59 16.87
N LEU A 734 -4.15 3.62 16.18
CA LEU A 734 -2.87 3.50 15.47
C LEU A 734 -1.66 3.34 16.40
N TYR A 735 -1.67 3.84 17.63
CA TYR A 735 -0.59 3.58 18.59
C TYR A 735 -0.60 2.14 19.09
N ALA A 736 -1.76 1.62 19.50
CA ALA A 736 -1.89 0.27 20.04
C ALA A 736 -1.77 -0.84 18.98
N ASN A 737 -2.40 -0.64 17.81
CA ASN A 737 -2.56 -1.68 16.78
C ASN A 737 -1.92 -1.35 15.42
N GLY A 738 -1.41 -0.13 15.23
CA GLY A 738 -0.66 0.27 14.05
C GLY A 738 0.87 0.11 14.21
N PHE A 739 1.62 0.86 13.40
CA PHE A 739 3.10 0.86 13.38
C PHE A 739 3.71 -0.54 13.33
N SER A 740 3.20 -1.42 12.45
CA SER A 740 3.73 -2.78 12.26
C SER A 740 5.26 -2.77 11.99
N PRO A 741 6.06 -3.63 12.64
CA PRO A 741 7.50 -3.70 12.39
C PRO A 741 7.85 -4.13 10.95
N GLU A 742 6.87 -4.61 10.18
CA GLU A 742 6.99 -5.12 8.81
C GLU A 742 6.80 -4.03 7.75
N GLY A 743 6.54 -2.78 8.17
CA GLY A 743 6.23 -1.64 7.32
C GLY A 743 4.86 -1.01 7.62
N GLN A 744 4.64 0.18 7.07
CA GLN A 744 3.34 0.87 7.03
C GLN A 744 3.24 1.65 5.72
N ASN A 745 2.08 2.26 5.45
CA ASN A 745 1.93 3.27 4.39
C ASN A 745 2.35 2.75 3.00
N GLU A 746 1.68 1.70 2.52
CA GLU A 746 1.81 1.25 1.12
C GLU A 746 1.56 2.45 0.19
N THR A 747 2.52 2.76 -0.69
CA THR A 747 2.47 3.98 -1.51
C THR A 747 1.28 3.97 -2.49
N CYS A 748 0.83 2.78 -2.93
CA CYS A 748 -0.42 2.64 -3.69
C CYS A 748 -1.67 3.10 -2.93
N ALA A 749 -1.73 2.89 -1.61
CA ALA A 749 -2.91 3.23 -0.81
C ALA A 749 -3.12 4.75 -0.82
N THR A 750 -2.06 5.53 -0.64
CA THR A 750 -2.09 7.00 -0.76
C THR A 750 -2.35 7.46 -2.18
N TYR A 751 -1.75 6.82 -3.20
CA TYR A 751 -2.08 7.11 -4.61
C TYR A 751 -3.60 7.02 -4.87
N ASN A 752 -4.25 5.96 -4.39
CA ASN A 752 -5.69 5.76 -4.58
C ASN A 752 -6.54 6.64 -3.66
N MET A 753 -6.09 6.96 -2.44
CA MET A 753 -6.76 7.93 -1.57
C MET A 753 -6.70 9.35 -2.13
N LEU A 754 -5.58 9.79 -2.69
CA LEU A 754 -5.47 11.08 -3.39
C LEU A 754 -6.43 11.13 -4.60
N LYS A 755 -6.53 10.04 -5.36
CA LYS A 755 -7.50 9.91 -6.46
C LYS A 755 -8.94 10.05 -5.97
N LEU A 756 -9.36 9.25 -4.97
CA LEU A 756 -10.68 9.35 -4.33
C LEU A 756 -10.99 10.78 -3.85
N THR A 757 -10.01 11.41 -3.21
CA THR A 757 -10.12 12.78 -2.68
C THR A 757 -10.34 13.82 -3.78
N GLY A 758 -9.54 13.74 -4.86
CA GLY A 758 -9.69 14.61 -6.03
C GLY A 758 -11.01 14.37 -6.76
N ASP A 759 -11.46 13.13 -6.84
CA ASP A 759 -12.70 12.76 -7.52
C ASP A 759 -13.95 13.16 -6.71
N LEU A 760 -13.93 13.05 -5.37
CA LEU A 760 -14.95 13.60 -4.46
C LEU A 760 -15.04 15.13 -4.56
N PHE A 761 -13.90 15.82 -4.64
CA PHE A 761 -13.84 17.29 -4.77
C PHE A 761 -14.51 17.81 -6.06
N ARG A 762 -14.68 16.96 -7.08
CA ARG A 762 -15.48 17.30 -8.29
C ARG A 762 -16.97 17.50 -7.98
N PHE A 763 -17.48 16.89 -6.93
CA PHE A 763 -18.89 16.97 -6.51
C PHE A 763 -19.08 17.97 -5.38
N ASP A 764 -18.25 17.89 -4.34
CA ASP A 764 -18.36 18.69 -3.13
C ASP A 764 -17.04 19.40 -2.79
N GLN A 765 -17.03 20.73 -2.77
CA GLN A 765 -15.80 21.55 -2.80
C GLN A 765 -15.27 21.86 -1.38
N ARG A 766 -15.24 20.84 -0.53
CA ARG A 766 -14.82 20.99 0.89
C ARG A 766 -13.30 21.20 1.00
N GLY A 767 -12.86 22.03 1.95
CA GLY A 767 -11.45 22.39 2.10
C GLY A 767 -10.58 21.24 2.62
N GLU A 768 -11.11 20.42 3.53
CA GLU A 768 -10.39 19.31 4.13
C GLU A 768 -10.00 18.20 3.12
N LEU A 769 -10.74 18.09 2.01
CA LEU A 769 -10.35 17.24 0.88
C LEU A 769 -9.00 17.70 0.31
N MET A 770 -8.86 18.98 -0.02
CA MET A 770 -7.62 19.49 -0.61
C MET A 770 -6.49 19.72 0.40
N ASP A 771 -6.79 19.86 1.70
CA ASP A 771 -5.80 19.79 2.77
C ASP A 771 -5.24 18.36 2.95
N TYR A 772 -6.07 17.32 2.86
CA TYR A 772 -5.59 15.93 2.80
C TYR A 772 -4.80 15.68 1.51
N TYR A 773 -5.23 16.23 0.37
CA TYR A 773 -4.51 16.11 -0.90
C TYR A 773 -3.11 16.72 -0.80
N GLU A 774 -2.99 17.93 -0.25
CA GLU A 774 -1.72 18.59 0.04
C GLU A 774 -0.86 17.74 0.99
N ARG A 775 -1.43 17.25 2.09
CA ARG A 775 -0.76 16.42 3.09
C ARG A 775 -0.14 15.16 2.45
N GLY A 776 -0.94 14.35 1.75
CA GLY A 776 -0.47 13.10 1.12
C GLY A 776 0.51 13.34 -0.03
N LEU A 777 0.31 14.40 -0.82
CA LEU A 777 1.20 14.75 -1.92
C LEU A 777 2.61 15.13 -1.43
N TYR A 778 2.70 16.10 -0.51
CA TYR A 778 4.00 16.57 -0.01
C TYR A 778 4.69 15.57 0.91
N ASN A 779 3.95 14.92 1.81
CA ASN A 779 4.55 14.16 2.92
C ASN A 779 4.65 12.66 2.67
N HIS A 780 3.92 12.10 1.69
CA HIS A 780 4.08 10.71 1.24
C HIS A 780 4.59 10.63 -0.20
N ILE A 781 3.87 11.15 -1.20
CA ILE A 781 4.20 10.92 -2.62
C ILE A 781 5.55 11.54 -3.04
N LEU A 782 5.86 12.77 -2.59
CA LEU A 782 7.22 13.31 -2.82
C LEU A 782 8.29 12.60 -1.99
N ALA A 783 7.93 12.06 -0.83
CA ALA A 783 8.84 11.37 0.08
C ALA A 783 9.15 9.92 -0.33
N SER A 784 8.30 9.31 -1.17
CA SER A 784 8.42 7.94 -1.68
C SER A 784 9.41 7.78 -2.83
N VAL A 785 10.12 8.84 -3.26
CA VAL A 785 11.07 8.82 -4.39
C VAL A 785 12.51 9.04 -3.89
N ALA A 786 13.46 8.27 -4.42
CA ALA A 786 14.86 8.33 -4.07
C ALA A 786 15.54 9.67 -4.47
N GLU A 787 16.70 9.94 -3.89
CA GLU A 787 17.39 11.23 -4.04
C GLU A 787 17.87 11.49 -5.48
N HIS A 788 18.50 10.49 -6.12
CA HIS A 788 19.17 10.64 -7.42
C HIS A 788 18.60 9.79 -8.58
N SER A 789 17.59 8.95 -8.33
CA SER A 789 16.99 8.05 -9.32
C SER A 789 15.46 7.96 -9.15
N PRO A 790 14.69 7.44 -10.12
CA PRO A 790 13.25 7.24 -9.95
C PRO A 790 12.92 6.02 -9.08
N ALA A 791 13.90 5.44 -8.37
CA ALA A 791 13.64 4.36 -7.44
C ALA A 791 12.63 4.81 -6.36
N ASN A 792 11.69 3.96 -5.99
CA ASN A 792 10.58 4.32 -5.12
C ASN A 792 10.44 3.38 -3.91
N THR A 793 9.77 3.86 -2.87
CA THR A 793 9.37 3.05 -1.72
C THR A 793 8.18 2.16 -2.07
N TYR A 794 8.12 0.97 -1.44
CA TYR A 794 6.86 0.24 -1.29
C TYR A 794 6.11 0.76 -0.06
N HIS A 795 6.66 0.49 1.14
CA HIS A 795 6.24 1.02 2.43
C HIS A 795 7.03 2.29 2.79
N VAL A 796 6.37 3.23 3.47
CA VAL A 796 7.01 4.38 4.11
C VAL A 796 6.95 4.20 5.63
N PRO A 797 8.02 3.70 6.27
CA PRO A 797 8.03 3.43 7.70
C PRO A 797 8.09 4.73 8.51
N LEU A 798 7.40 4.76 9.65
CA LEU A 798 7.30 5.92 10.55
C LEU A 798 7.79 5.63 11.98
N ASN A 799 8.34 4.43 12.21
CA ASN A 799 8.90 3.98 13.50
C ASN A 799 10.15 4.80 13.90
N PRO A 800 10.56 4.80 15.18
CA PRO A 800 11.71 5.58 15.65
C PRO A 800 13.03 5.19 14.94
N GLY A 801 13.74 6.19 14.41
CA GLY A 801 15.04 5.97 13.76
C GLY A 801 15.01 5.13 12.49
N ALA A 802 13.84 4.89 11.88
CA ALA A 802 13.68 4.10 10.67
C ALA A 802 14.34 4.75 9.44
N ILE A 803 14.49 4.00 8.33
CA ILE A 803 14.99 4.50 7.04
C ILE A 803 14.09 4.05 5.88
N LYS A 804 13.96 4.88 4.84
CA LYS A 804 13.14 4.59 3.65
C LYS A 804 13.95 3.75 2.67
N GLN A 805 13.36 2.64 2.23
CA GLN A 805 13.99 1.72 1.28
C GLN A 805 13.42 1.96 -0.13
N PHE A 806 14.30 2.13 -1.12
CA PHE A 806 13.92 2.45 -2.50
C PHE A 806 14.40 1.36 -3.48
N ASP A 807 13.55 0.97 -4.43
CA ASP A 807 13.86 -0.05 -5.46
C ASP A 807 13.40 0.36 -6.88
N ASN A 808 13.70 -0.48 -7.87
CA ASN A 808 13.34 -0.33 -9.29
C ASN A 808 13.77 0.98 -9.99
N GLY A 809 14.95 1.50 -9.67
CA GLY A 809 15.50 2.71 -10.31
C GLY A 809 15.66 2.62 -11.84
N ASP A 810 15.83 1.41 -12.37
CA ASP A 810 16.00 1.15 -13.82
C ASP A 810 14.68 0.80 -14.54
N MET A 811 13.56 0.75 -13.83
CA MET A 811 12.23 0.34 -14.35
C MET A 811 12.21 -1.07 -15.00
N THR A 812 13.00 -2.01 -14.47
CA THR A 812 13.19 -3.37 -15.00
C THR A 812 12.37 -4.47 -14.31
N GLY A 813 11.75 -4.20 -13.15
CA GLY A 813 10.91 -5.17 -12.46
C GLY A 813 9.97 -4.53 -11.44
N PHE A 814 8.72 -4.96 -11.40
CA PHE A 814 7.65 -4.17 -10.76
C PHE A 814 6.94 -4.90 -9.62
N THR A 815 6.62 -4.14 -8.58
CA THR A 815 5.53 -4.38 -7.62
C THR A 815 4.34 -3.47 -7.95
N CYS A 816 3.23 -3.59 -7.21
CA CYS A 816 2.12 -2.61 -7.30
C CYS A 816 2.60 -1.16 -7.07
N CYS A 817 3.44 -0.93 -6.04
CA CYS A 817 3.93 0.40 -5.68
C CYS A 817 4.74 1.04 -6.82
N ASN A 818 5.63 0.29 -7.47
CA ASN A 818 6.38 0.80 -8.63
C ASN A 818 5.45 1.21 -9.78
N GLY A 819 4.38 0.42 -10.01
CA GLY A 819 3.33 0.75 -10.98
C GLY A 819 2.61 2.07 -10.67
N THR A 820 2.22 2.30 -9.41
CA THR A 820 1.64 3.59 -9.01
C THR A 820 2.64 4.74 -8.95
N ALA A 821 3.94 4.46 -8.75
CA ALA A 821 4.97 5.49 -8.69
C ALA A 821 5.24 6.12 -10.07
N ILE A 822 5.27 5.32 -11.15
CA ILE A 822 5.39 5.82 -12.52
C ILE A 822 4.18 6.65 -12.95
N GLU A 823 2.98 6.32 -12.47
CA GLU A 823 1.78 7.15 -12.67
C GLU A 823 1.76 8.42 -11.81
N SER A 824 2.19 8.34 -10.55
CA SER A 824 2.21 9.49 -9.64
C SER A 824 3.08 10.61 -10.19
N ASN A 825 4.32 10.27 -10.56
CA ASN A 825 5.33 11.25 -10.94
C ASN A 825 5.16 11.78 -12.37
N THR A 826 4.31 11.17 -13.21
CA THR A 826 3.98 11.67 -14.56
C THR A 826 2.76 12.61 -14.59
N LYS A 827 2.04 12.79 -13.46
CA LYS A 827 0.82 13.60 -13.38
C LYS A 827 0.73 14.60 -12.20
N LEU A 828 1.84 14.91 -11.52
CA LEU A 828 1.87 15.72 -10.28
C LEU A 828 1.14 17.08 -10.34
N GLN A 829 0.88 17.62 -11.54
CA GLN A 829 0.12 18.85 -11.74
C GLN A 829 -1.42 18.71 -11.75
N ASN A 830 -1.95 17.48 -11.76
CA ASN A 830 -3.36 17.17 -12.08
C ASN A 830 -4.39 17.90 -11.21
N SER A 831 -4.05 18.17 -9.95
CA SER A 831 -4.96 18.75 -8.95
C SER A 831 -4.55 20.16 -8.49
N ILE A 832 -3.62 20.84 -9.19
CA ILE A 832 -3.30 22.25 -8.90
C ILE A 832 -4.51 23.14 -9.17
N TYR A 833 -5.17 22.91 -10.31
CA TYR A 833 -6.31 23.70 -10.77
C TYR A 833 -7.48 22.79 -11.20
N PHE A 834 -8.68 23.11 -10.73
CA PHE A 834 -9.94 22.59 -11.25
C PHE A 834 -10.75 23.77 -11.84
N LYS A 835 -11.75 23.48 -12.69
CA LYS A 835 -12.73 24.49 -13.14
C LYS A 835 -14.15 23.99 -12.97
N SER A 836 -15.12 24.90 -12.86
CA SER A 836 -16.54 24.54 -12.85
C SER A 836 -17.01 23.96 -14.20
N SER A 837 -18.08 23.17 -14.14
CA SER A 837 -18.65 22.46 -15.29
C SER A 837 -19.22 23.39 -16.35
N ASP A 838 -19.74 24.54 -15.94
CA ASP A 838 -20.16 25.71 -16.72
C ASP A 838 -19.00 26.54 -17.31
N ASN A 839 -17.75 26.28 -16.87
CA ASN A 839 -16.56 27.00 -17.29
C ASN A 839 -16.53 28.50 -16.85
N GLU A 840 -17.19 28.87 -15.75
CA GLU A 840 -17.21 30.22 -15.16
C GLU A 840 -16.31 30.45 -13.94
N SER A 841 -15.85 29.38 -13.28
CA SER A 841 -15.02 29.43 -12.08
C SER A 841 -13.73 28.64 -12.23
N LEU A 842 -12.62 29.23 -11.75
CA LEU A 842 -11.36 28.56 -11.46
C LEU A 842 -11.31 28.19 -9.97
N TYR A 843 -10.73 27.04 -9.65
CA TYR A 843 -10.37 26.64 -8.29
C TYR A 843 -8.85 26.46 -8.23
N VAL A 844 -8.20 27.17 -7.31
CA VAL A 844 -6.76 27.10 -7.04
C VAL A 844 -6.59 26.29 -5.76
N ASN A 845 -6.18 25.03 -5.91
CA ASN A 845 -6.14 24.07 -4.81
C ASN A 845 -4.74 23.96 -4.21
N LEU A 846 -3.69 23.90 -5.05
CA LEU A 846 -2.31 23.67 -4.61
C LEU A 846 -1.41 24.83 -4.99
N TYR A 847 -0.48 25.16 -4.09
CA TYR A 847 0.43 26.28 -4.23
C TYR A 847 1.75 25.86 -4.86
N ILE A 848 1.68 25.44 -6.12
CA ILE A 848 2.80 24.85 -6.87
C ILE A 848 3.11 25.74 -8.09
N PRO A 849 4.39 26.16 -8.29
CA PRO A 849 4.78 26.97 -9.44
C PRO A 849 4.37 26.32 -10.75
N SER A 850 3.56 27.03 -11.54
CA SER A 850 2.88 26.43 -12.69
C SER A 850 2.28 27.46 -13.64
N ILE A 851 2.06 27.03 -14.89
CA ILE A 851 1.32 27.79 -15.90
C ILE A 851 0.11 26.96 -16.33
N LEU A 852 -1.09 27.51 -16.13
CA LEU A 852 -2.35 26.98 -16.64
C LEU A 852 -2.73 27.72 -17.92
N ASN A 853 -3.00 26.97 -19.00
CA ASN A 853 -3.58 27.48 -20.24
C ASN A 853 -5.08 27.12 -20.30
N TRP A 854 -5.95 28.04 -19.86
CA TRP A 854 -7.41 27.88 -19.92
C TRP A 854 -7.92 28.31 -21.31
N SER A 855 -7.63 27.45 -22.30
CA SER A 855 -7.86 27.75 -23.72
C SER A 855 -9.31 28.14 -24.04
N GLU A 856 -10.30 27.55 -23.37
CA GLU A 856 -11.72 27.85 -23.60
C GLU A 856 -12.13 29.26 -23.15
N ARG A 857 -11.31 29.94 -22.34
CA ARG A 857 -11.48 31.37 -21.99
C ARG A 857 -10.45 32.29 -22.64
N LYS A 858 -9.47 31.75 -23.37
CA LYS A 858 -8.26 32.48 -23.81
C LYS A 858 -7.50 33.13 -22.64
N ILE A 859 -7.56 32.51 -21.46
CA ILE A 859 -6.87 32.95 -20.24
C ILE A 859 -5.64 32.07 -20.01
N VAL A 860 -4.54 32.68 -19.57
CA VAL A 860 -3.40 31.97 -18.98
C VAL A 860 -3.24 32.44 -17.54
N ILE A 861 -3.04 31.51 -16.60
CA ILE A 861 -2.72 31.82 -15.20
C ILE A 861 -1.29 31.36 -14.94
N LYS A 862 -0.41 32.27 -14.52
CA LYS A 862 0.95 31.95 -14.07
C LYS A 862 1.02 32.04 -12.54
N GLN A 863 1.22 30.91 -11.88
CA GLN A 863 1.54 30.84 -10.46
C GLN A 863 3.06 30.85 -10.27
N THR A 864 3.56 31.81 -9.50
CA THR A 864 4.97 32.00 -9.14
C THR A 864 5.12 32.03 -7.62
N THR A 865 5.94 31.16 -7.06
CA THR A 865 6.15 31.00 -5.61
C THR A 865 7.39 30.15 -5.34
N ASP A 866 7.90 30.19 -4.11
CA ASP A 866 8.90 29.23 -3.59
C ASP A 866 8.28 28.25 -2.57
N PHE A 867 6.95 28.22 -2.45
CA PHE A 867 6.21 27.32 -1.56
C PHE A 867 6.62 25.85 -1.80
N PRO A 868 7.00 25.10 -0.75
CA PRO A 868 6.75 25.38 0.67
C PRO A 868 7.92 26.03 1.43
N LYS A 869 8.95 26.58 0.76
CA LYS A 869 10.04 27.36 1.40
C LYS A 869 9.63 28.82 1.69
N SER A 870 8.57 29.29 1.07
CA SER A 870 7.97 30.63 1.25
C SER A 870 6.49 30.52 1.60
N ASP A 871 5.99 31.46 2.40
CA ASP A 871 4.58 31.60 2.78
C ASP A 871 3.78 32.46 1.79
N GLU A 872 4.39 32.88 0.68
CA GLU A 872 3.81 33.76 -0.34
C GLU A 872 3.70 33.09 -1.72
N THR A 873 2.61 33.36 -2.45
CA THR A 873 2.41 32.95 -3.84
C THR A 873 1.69 34.03 -4.65
N LYS A 874 2.01 34.09 -5.95
CA LYS A 874 1.54 35.11 -6.87
C LYS A 874 0.90 34.48 -8.10
N LEU A 875 -0.37 34.79 -8.34
CA LEU A 875 -1.12 34.43 -9.54
C LEU A 875 -1.20 35.64 -10.47
N THR A 876 -0.52 35.60 -11.61
CA THR A 876 -0.73 36.59 -12.69
C THR A 876 -1.77 36.06 -13.66
N VAL A 877 -2.79 36.86 -13.95
CA VAL A 877 -3.78 36.63 -15.00
C VAL A 877 -3.28 37.23 -16.32
N ASN A 878 -3.28 36.42 -17.38
CA ASN A 878 -3.07 36.89 -18.74
C ASN A 878 -4.29 36.61 -19.61
N GLY A 879 -4.61 37.55 -20.51
CA GLY A 879 -5.94 37.67 -21.12
C GLY A 879 -6.95 38.39 -20.21
N SER A 880 -8.21 38.52 -20.63
CA SER A 880 -9.22 39.31 -19.89
C SER A 880 -10.62 38.70 -19.97
N GLY A 881 -11.42 38.88 -18.92
CA GLY A 881 -12.82 38.43 -18.87
C GLY A 881 -13.39 38.30 -17.45
N LYS A 882 -14.71 38.16 -17.34
CA LYS A 882 -15.39 37.89 -16.05
C LYS A 882 -15.33 36.40 -15.70
N PHE A 883 -14.74 36.06 -14.55
CA PHE A 883 -14.77 34.71 -13.97
C PHE A 883 -14.47 34.77 -12.46
N ALA A 884 -14.91 33.76 -11.72
CA ALA A 884 -14.54 33.61 -10.31
C ALA A 884 -13.21 32.86 -10.15
N VAL A 885 -12.41 33.30 -9.17
CA VAL A 885 -11.24 32.56 -8.69
C VAL A 885 -11.51 32.15 -7.26
N ASN A 886 -11.64 30.86 -7.01
CA ASN A 886 -11.81 30.27 -5.69
C ASN A 886 -10.43 29.83 -5.20
N ILE A 887 -9.93 30.44 -4.13
CA ILE A 887 -8.58 30.18 -3.59
C ILE A 887 -8.73 29.40 -2.28
N ARG A 888 -8.12 28.20 -2.16
CA ARG A 888 -8.16 27.44 -0.91
C ARG A 888 -7.51 28.24 0.22
N VAL A 889 -8.19 28.38 1.34
CA VAL A 889 -7.63 28.85 2.61
C VAL A 889 -7.30 27.60 3.44
N PRO A 890 -6.04 27.17 3.54
CA PRO A 890 -5.70 25.89 4.20
C PRO A 890 -6.05 25.90 5.69
N SER A 891 -6.48 24.78 6.26
CA SER A 891 -6.79 24.69 7.71
C SER A 891 -5.61 25.00 8.62
N TRP A 892 -4.37 24.82 8.15
CA TRP A 892 -3.16 25.20 8.89
C TRP A 892 -2.83 26.71 8.86
N ALA A 893 -3.49 27.51 8.01
CA ALA A 893 -3.22 28.95 7.83
C ALA A 893 -3.85 29.83 8.94
N THR A 894 -3.74 29.40 10.20
CA THR A 894 -4.40 30.03 11.36
C THR A 894 -3.83 31.38 11.76
N ASN A 895 -2.61 31.71 11.32
CA ASN A 895 -1.92 32.97 11.62
C ASN A 895 -2.28 34.10 10.64
N GLY A 896 -3.33 33.91 9.84
CA GLY A 896 -3.85 34.86 8.87
C GLY A 896 -3.71 34.38 7.43
N PHE A 897 -4.53 34.96 6.55
CA PHE A 897 -4.54 34.70 5.12
C PHE A 897 -4.80 36.03 4.42
N ILE A 898 -3.77 36.59 3.80
CA ILE A 898 -3.80 37.96 3.26
C ILE A 898 -3.83 37.89 1.73
N ILE A 899 -4.86 38.48 1.13
CA ILE A 899 -4.95 38.68 -0.32
C ILE A 899 -4.65 40.13 -0.66
N LYS A 900 -3.87 40.34 -1.72
CA LYS A 900 -3.83 41.61 -2.45
C LYS A 900 -4.24 41.39 -3.90
N ILE A 901 -4.96 42.34 -4.48
CA ILE A 901 -5.20 42.42 -5.93
C ILE A 901 -4.57 43.71 -6.44
N ASN A 902 -3.62 43.60 -7.38
CA ASN A 902 -2.83 44.72 -7.91
C ASN A 902 -2.24 45.60 -6.78
N GLY A 903 -1.63 44.95 -5.79
CA GLY A 903 -1.03 45.59 -4.60
C GLY A 903 -2.01 46.07 -3.52
N LYS A 904 -3.32 46.14 -3.80
CA LYS A 904 -4.34 46.56 -2.83
C LYS A 904 -4.82 45.38 -2.00
N VAL A 905 -4.67 45.45 -0.67
CA VAL A 905 -5.23 44.46 0.26
C VAL A 905 -6.74 44.33 0.02
N GLN A 906 -7.25 43.10 0.02
CA GLN A 906 -8.68 42.82 0.01
C GLN A 906 -9.12 42.45 1.44
N ASN A 907 -10.33 42.86 1.83
CA ASN A 907 -10.85 42.70 3.21
C ASN A 907 -11.89 41.56 3.31
N ASP A 908 -11.93 40.66 2.34
CA ASP A 908 -12.83 39.51 2.31
C ASP A 908 -12.45 38.49 3.41
N GLU A 909 -13.45 37.86 4.04
CA GLU A 909 -13.22 36.95 5.17
C GLU A 909 -12.62 35.61 4.73
N ALA A 910 -11.34 35.38 5.07
CA ALA A 910 -10.63 34.14 4.76
C ALA A 910 -10.62 33.16 5.95
N ILE A 911 -11.55 32.20 5.92
CA ILE A 911 -11.74 31.20 6.98
C ILE A 911 -10.84 29.97 6.72
N PRO A 912 -9.95 29.55 7.65
CA PRO A 912 -9.14 28.34 7.48
C PRO A 912 -9.99 27.07 7.26
N GLY A 913 -9.61 26.26 6.27
CA GLY A 913 -10.35 25.07 5.84
C GLY A 913 -11.45 25.35 4.81
N SER A 914 -11.43 26.49 4.13
CA SER A 914 -12.47 26.92 3.17
C SER A 914 -11.90 27.38 1.82
N TYR A 915 -12.73 28.03 0.99
CA TYR A 915 -12.32 28.68 -0.26
C TYR A 915 -12.77 30.14 -0.28
N LEU A 916 -11.83 31.07 -0.50
CA LEU A 916 -12.13 32.48 -0.69
C LEU A 916 -12.57 32.73 -2.14
N HIS A 917 -13.73 33.37 -2.33
CA HIS A 917 -14.39 33.51 -3.63
C HIS A 917 -14.20 34.91 -4.24
N LEU A 918 -13.34 35.02 -5.26
CA LEU A 918 -13.02 36.28 -5.93
C LEU A 918 -13.68 36.37 -7.32
N ASN A 919 -14.92 36.87 -7.40
CA ASN A 919 -15.67 37.04 -8.65
C ASN A 919 -15.49 38.45 -9.24
N ARG A 920 -14.68 38.57 -10.31
CA ARG A 920 -14.27 39.86 -10.86
C ARG A 920 -14.22 39.83 -12.39
N ILE A 921 -14.18 41.03 -12.99
CA ILE A 921 -13.74 41.20 -14.38
C ILE A 921 -12.23 41.38 -14.33
N TRP A 922 -11.49 40.35 -14.74
CA TRP A 922 -10.03 40.36 -14.76
C TRP A 922 -9.51 40.96 -16.06
N LYS A 923 -8.38 41.66 -15.96
CA LYS A 923 -7.63 42.26 -17.07
C LYS A 923 -6.30 41.53 -17.28
N ASP A 924 -5.73 41.70 -18.47
CA ASP A 924 -4.38 41.19 -18.74
C ASP A 924 -3.36 41.91 -17.85
N GLY A 925 -2.51 41.14 -17.18
CA GLY A 925 -1.57 41.66 -16.19
C GLY A 925 -2.14 41.86 -14.78
N ASP A 926 -3.42 41.56 -14.53
CA ASP A 926 -3.94 41.55 -13.15
C ASP A 926 -3.17 40.52 -12.29
N VAL A 927 -2.89 40.89 -11.05
CA VAL A 927 -2.12 40.09 -10.09
C VAL A 927 -2.96 39.84 -8.83
N ILE A 928 -3.04 38.58 -8.42
CA ILE A 928 -3.46 38.17 -7.07
C ILE A 928 -2.21 37.75 -6.30
N GLU A 929 -1.97 38.35 -5.15
CA GLU A 929 -0.88 37.99 -4.22
C GLU A 929 -1.50 37.38 -2.97
N VAL A 930 -1.02 36.21 -2.54
CA VAL A 930 -1.51 35.46 -1.38
C VAL A 930 -0.38 35.28 -0.38
N LYS A 931 -0.61 35.59 0.90
CA LYS A 931 0.34 35.32 2.00
C LYS A 931 -0.35 34.52 3.12
N MET A 932 0.31 33.46 3.58
CA MET A 932 -0.24 32.44 4.50
C MET A 932 0.77 32.13 5.61
N PRO A 933 0.99 33.03 6.59
CA PRO A 933 2.12 32.94 7.52
C PRO A 933 2.22 31.58 8.23
N PHE A 934 3.31 30.86 7.94
CA PHE A 934 3.52 29.51 8.47
C PHE A 934 3.69 29.51 10.00
N SER A 935 3.15 28.47 10.62
CA SER A 935 3.25 28.19 12.05
C SER A 935 3.82 26.79 12.27
N PHE A 936 4.46 26.57 13.43
CA PHE A 936 4.70 25.22 13.90
C PHE A 936 3.42 24.63 14.51
N ARG A 937 3.15 23.36 14.21
CA ARG A 937 2.03 22.61 14.79
C ARG A 937 2.42 21.16 15.06
N LEU A 938 1.73 20.53 16.01
CA LEU A 938 1.85 19.11 16.30
C LEU A 938 0.64 18.35 15.73
N ASP A 939 0.89 17.15 15.23
CA ASP A 939 -0.11 16.24 14.66
C ASP A 939 -0.03 14.90 15.43
N PRO A 940 -0.84 14.72 16.50
CA PRO A 940 -0.70 13.59 17.42
C PRO A 940 -1.36 12.30 16.93
N VAL A 941 -0.82 11.15 17.32
CA VAL A 941 -1.50 9.85 17.14
C VAL A 941 -2.80 9.84 17.96
N MET A 942 -3.91 9.42 17.37
CA MET A 942 -5.24 9.65 17.93
C MET A 942 -5.46 9.02 19.31
N ASP A 943 -4.90 7.84 19.57
CA ASP A 943 -4.98 7.12 20.84
C ASP A 943 -3.85 7.45 21.85
N GLN A 944 -2.75 8.08 21.40
CA GLN A 944 -1.60 8.39 22.25
C GLN A 944 -1.02 9.78 21.90
N GLN A 945 -1.67 10.83 22.42
CA GLN A 945 -1.41 12.23 22.01
C GLN A 945 -0.03 12.79 22.37
N ASN A 946 0.73 12.20 23.31
CA ASN A 946 2.14 12.60 23.50
C ASN A 946 3.05 12.12 22.36
N ILE A 947 2.64 11.12 21.58
CA ILE A 947 3.33 10.69 20.36
C ILE A 947 2.80 11.54 19.19
N ALA A 948 3.60 12.47 18.70
CA ALA A 948 3.16 13.45 17.70
C ALA A 948 4.22 13.76 16.63
N SER A 949 3.78 14.05 15.41
CA SER A 949 4.64 14.59 14.36
C SER A 949 4.69 16.12 14.42
N LEU A 950 5.86 16.68 14.12
CA LEU A 950 6.05 18.12 13.99
C LEU A 950 5.83 18.56 12.54
N PHE A 951 5.13 19.68 12.35
CA PHE A 951 4.94 20.32 11.05
C PHE A 951 5.32 21.80 11.12
N TYR A 952 5.73 22.34 9.97
CA TYR A 952 5.77 23.79 9.70
C TYR A 952 4.84 24.05 8.50
N GLY A 953 3.70 24.70 8.75
CA GLY A 953 2.59 24.81 7.79
C GLY A 953 2.10 23.43 7.30
N PRO A 954 2.17 23.13 5.98
CA PRO A 954 1.79 21.83 5.41
C PRO A 954 2.88 20.75 5.52
N ILE A 955 4.13 21.11 5.82
CA ILE A 955 5.29 20.20 5.66
C ILE A 955 5.66 19.53 6.99
N LEU A 956 5.71 18.20 6.96
CA LEU A 956 6.16 17.39 8.07
C LEU A 956 7.68 17.47 8.19
N LEU A 957 8.14 17.79 9.40
CA LEU A 957 9.53 17.86 9.77
C LEU A 957 9.94 16.56 10.48
N ALA A 958 10.91 15.85 9.91
CA ALA A 958 11.43 14.62 10.49
C ALA A 958 12.75 14.91 11.22
N ALA A 959 12.87 14.42 12.45
CA ALA A 959 14.14 14.42 13.18
C ALA A 959 15.15 13.58 12.41
N GLN A 960 16.36 14.08 12.19
CA GLN A 960 17.44 13.32 11.56
C GLN A 960 18.17 12.50 12.63
N GLU A 961 18.28 11.20 12.41
CA GLU A 961 18.78 10.24 13.41
C GLU A 961 20.11 9.65 12.94
N THR A 962 20.99 9.31 13.87
CA THR A 962 22.30 8.70 13.56
C THR A 962 22.28 7.17 13.66
N GLU A 963 21.31 6.59 14.37
CA GLU A 963 21.16 5.14 14.56
C GLU A 963 19.68 4.70 14.65
N ALA A 964 19.44 3.39 14.57
CA ALA A 964 18.12 2.79 14.77
C ALA A 964 17.69 2.86 16.25
N ARG A 965 16.38 2.94 16.53
CA ARG A 965 15.89 3.22 17.88
C ARG A 965 14.63 2.39 18.21
N LYS A 966 14.53 1.87 19.44
CA LYS A 966 13.28 1.29 19.97
C LYS A 966 12.37 2.35 20.60
N GLU A 967 12.97 3.35 21.24
CA GLU A 967 12.28 4.48 21.87
C GLU A 967 12.02 5.62 20.88
N TRP A 968 10.85 6.25 20.98
CA TRP A 968 10.52 7.49 20.27
C TRP A 968 11.51 8.64 20.58
N ARG A 969 11.63 9.64 19.70
CA ARG A 969 12.50 10.81 19.93
C ARG A 969 11.85 11.71 20.98
N LYS A 970 12.36 11.69 22.21
CA LYS A 970 11.91 12.62 23.27
C LYS A 970 12.36 14.03 22.94
N ILE A 971 11.43 14.99 23.01
CA ILE A 971 11.68 16.44 22.87
C ILE A 971 10.85 17.24 23.89
N THR A 972 11.30 18.44 24.26
CA THR A 972 10.58 19.28 25.24
C THR A 972 10.27 20.70 24.73
N LEU A 973 8.98 20.99 24.50
CA LEU A 973 8.50 22.25 23.92
C LEU A 973 7.78 23.14 24.96
N ASP A 974 7.89 24.46 24.82
CA ASP A 974 7.09 25.47 25.56
C ASP A 974 5.59 25.22 25.31
N ALA A 975 4.81 25.09 26.38
CA ALA A 975 3.41 24.71 26.27
C ALA A 975 2.52 25.75 25.55
N VAL A 976 2.85 27.04 25.62
CA VAL A 976 2.02 28.15 25.11
C VAL A 976 2.35 28.47 23.65
N ASP A 977 3.63 28.39 23.29
CA ASP A 977 4.15 28.69 21.96
C ASP A 977 5.40 27.84 21.70
N ILE A 978 5.18 26.70 21.04
CA ILE A 978 6.22 25.71 20.74
C ILE A 978 7.38 26.28 19.90
N SER A 979 7.18 27.39 19.18
CA SER A 979 8.22 27.99 18.32
C SER A 979 9.43 28.46 19.14
N LYS A 980 9.23 28.90 20.38
CA LYS A 980 10.33 29.31 21.30
C LYS A 980 11.32 28.19 21.63
N SER A 981 10.92 26.94 21.44
CA SER A 981 11.77 25.76 21.68
C SER A 981 12.37 25.19 20.39
N ILE A 982 12.15 25.83 19.24
CA ILE A 982 12.61 25.37 17.92
C ILE A 982 13.47 26.48 17.31
N LYS A 983 14.74 26.18 17.00
CA LYS A 983 15.65 27.09 16.31
C LYS A 983 15.72 26.73 14.83
N GLY A 984 16.23 27.61 13.97
CA GLY A 984 16.47 27.26 12.57
C GLY A 984 16.39 28.40 11.56
N GLU A 985 16.36 28.01 10.29
CA GLU A 985 16.22 28.87 9.13
C GLU A 985 14.94 28.52 8.35
N PRO A 986 13.80 29.19 8.62
CA PRO A 986 12.52 28.86 8.01
C PRO A 986 12.53 28.79 6.47
N LYS A 987 13.26 29.69 5.81
CA LYS A 987 13.41 29.73 4.34
C LYS A 987 14.17 28.53 3.74
N LYS A 988 14.88 27.75 4.57
CA LYS A 988 15.51 26.48 4.18
C LYS A 988 14.72 25.26 4.65
N LEU A 989 13.68 25.45 5.47
CA LEU A 989 12.98 24.41 6.22
C LEU A 989 13.91 23.56 7.12
N LEU A 990 15.04 24.13 7.54
CA LEU A 990 16.02 23.48 8.43
C LEU A 990 15.86 24.03 9.85
N PHE A 991 15.67 23.13 10.80
CA PHE A 991 15.41 23.45 12.20
C PHE A 991 16.25 22.60 13.16
N ASP A 992 16.35 23.01 14.41
CA ASP A 992 17.04 22.31 15.50
C ASP A 992 16.17 22.31 16.76
N ILE A 993 16.11 21.14 17.41
CA ILE A 993 15.50 20.97 18.73
C ILE A 993 16.45 20.09 19.55
N ASP A 994 16.91 20.60 20.70
CA ASP A 994 17.83 19.91 21.61
C ASP A 994 19.11 19.37 20.92
N GLY A 995 19.61 20.03 19.86
CA GLY A 995 20.80 19.60 19.10
C GLY A 995 20.53 18.53 18.03
N VAL A 996 19.27 18.18 17.79
CA VAL A 996 18.85 17.27 16.72
C VAL A 996 18.33 18.08 15.52
N PRO A 997 18.89 17.90 14.30
CA PRO A 997 18.37 18.55 13.11
C PRO A 997 16.99 18.02 12.69
N PHE A 998 16.12 18.93 12.24
CA PHE A 998 14.82 18.64 11.64
C PHE A 998 14.76 19.25 10.24
N LYS A 999 14.28 18.48 9.25
CA LYS A 999 14.08 18.92 7.86
C LYS A 999 12.86 18.24 7.22
N PRO A 1000 12.40 18.65 6.03
CA PRO A 1000 11.25 18.03 5.38
C PRO A 1000 11.41 16.53 5.21
N PHE A 1001 10.35 15.77 5.47
CA PHE A 1001 10.38 14.31 5.33
C PHE A 1001 10.60 13.84 3.88
N TYR A 1002 10.20 14.66 2.90
CA TYR A 1002 10.49 14.39 1.48
C TYR A 1002 11.96 14.61 1.06
N ASP A 1003 12.75 15.33 1.87
CA ASP A 1003 14.20 15.51 1.71
C ASP A 1003 15.00 14.69 2.75
N SER A 1004 14.34 13.82 3.52
CA SER A 1004 14.97 12.93 4.50
C SER A 1004 15.19 11.55 3.88
N TYR A 1005 16.46 11.20 3.61
CA TYR A 1005 16.86 9.92 3.01
C TYR A 1005 17.62 9.01 3.98
N GLY A 1006 18.27 9.58 4.99
CA GLY A 1006 18.88 8.84 6.10
C GLY A 1006 17.84 8.39 7.14
N ARG A 1007 18.37 7.92 8.29
CA ARG A 1007 17.54 7.54 9.43
C ARG A 1007 16.78 8.73 9.99
N HIS A 1008 15.54 8.50 10.44
CA HIS A 1008 14.66 9.57 10.86
C HIS A 1008 13.64 9.13 11.91
N SER A 1009 13.10 10.09 12.66
CA SER A 1009 11.87 9.92 13.45
C SER A 1009 10.82 10.94 13.00
N VAL A 1010 9.68 10.42 12.51
CA VAL A 1010 8.52 11.22 12.07
C VAL A 1010 7.55 11.50 13.22
N TYR A 1011 7.41 10.57 14.16
CA TYR A 1011 6.71 10.79 15.42
C TYR A 1011 7.71 10.89 16.59
N LEU A 1012 7.37 11.74 17.54
CA LEU A 1012 8.24 12.21 18.63
C LEU A 1012 7.46 12.03 19.94
N ASP A 1013 8.14 11.74 21.05
CA ASP A 1013 7.54 11.72 22.39
C ASP A 1013 7.67 13.13 23.00
N VAL A 1014 6.59 13.89 22.89
CA VAL A 1014 6.59 15.34 23.14
C VAL A 1014 6.14 15.65 24.57
N THR A 1015 7.08 16.19 25.35
CA THR A 1015 6.77 16.79 26.65
C THR A 1015 6.51 18.29 26.49
N LEU A 1016 5.47 18.80 27.16
CA LEU A 1016 5.20 20.24 27.27
C LEU A 1016 5.62 20.75 28.65
N LYS A 1017 6.43 21.82 28.67
CA LYS A 1017 6.87 22.57 29.86
C LYS A 1017 6.04 23.85 30.03
#